data_AF-A0A353XUZ2-F1
#
_entry.id   AF-A0A353XUZ2-F1
#
_cell.length_a   1.000
_cell.length_b   1.000
_cell.length_c   1.000
_cell.angle_alpha   90.00
_cell.angle_beta   90.00
_cell.angle_gamma   90.00
#
_symmetry.space_group_name_H-M   'P 1'
#
loop_
_entity.id
_entity.type
_entity.pdbx_description
1 polymer ?
#
loop_
_entity_poly.entity_id
_entity_poly.type
_entity_poly.pdbx_seq_one_letter_code
_entity_poly.pdbx_strand_id
1 'polypeptide(L)'
;FFFNWKDTSYKDIETQIKTAVKKASEQDVSKNNVNSDLIIAEINESLKVSFEDESELYKNLYCNLLKQSPAYTFINQLKLLTQQDKSAKNSKILKHNIDKIRKLSSLESISFTEIIHNSFLDLVKAQSYLVNRVARRMEEYHTFSDSKSSYLAKLIFDIRSIASGYLLSDLARHNFLPRYGFPSGLVEFDLYSLYAESADKSNSNKKNQTVSPVNVNLSSRIDNLSTYANKPVRDIAIAIREYAPGNEIAVDGLVYRSAGLELSRYYSSGSNDAQIINVFARCKHCGAMDVYPSAKHITCNSCGTIIKTDSSVKPNNKVDFSDSDNMSRKLNHDIVTYVEPMGFRVDYYTAPHNSIEHQSFVPVEDPKIQAKGNLHPLISPNVGSFRTDENGLVFHQSSGIYGHGYFICLGCGRSESSRFDRQRNPEKWGEQRTNFLKHLPMKPISKGQVSKEDLKYGACDPDEKGYLVQNLFIGAQDRTNVFEMYLKDPETDKFLHTEEDRVIALTLSVAFRDALASCHGINAEELGFGIRQIEIEQEVAFAISIYDKASGGAGFSSTAHQYLDKLFKQAKSILNCDDECDSACHSCLLSYDTRFISDKLNRIKALKYLESISNLLELPEHAKDLLPEASYCGQSIDERVAHYFLRGYKQVRLYLQGDPKDWNISARLFDQVATWNYNGNKVLIAINENSLSNLDDISKLQLMTLSSFSKVELATYNSADLFLSNNYLLQMVEGYNSGLSVTLATTNQHTYVANSVFWQVDPDEITVESTKAELLATKPLDNNRLKPDEENDTLELKIYNDLNGPIKEVGIKFWNFMRQEYKQLNNQISSRVGIEKIEYSDRYLVTPLTALLIGEIIYGLKAIYDEDNEWPNPEVSIRTTEASNDKNPHRIDHNWRDPHDQEKVLSNFLEQLGLIVNVGLYSRKNVNHRRHLEISWSDNSVTIIVLDQGVGFLEFETPYNFDFNSSPQAQATALLDISKSSTRLGADPAKANYFYISGNKESS
;
A
#
# COMPACT_ATOMS: atom_id res chain seq x y z
N PHE A 1 15.39 5.44 -26.70
CA PHE A 1 15.32 3.97 -26.52
C PHE A 1 14.31 3.35 -27.49
N PHE A 2 14.44 3.63 -28.78
CA PHE A 2 13.65 3.00 -29.84
C PHE A 2 14.63 2.55 -30.92
N PHE A 3 14.79 1.24 -31.08
CA PHE A 3 15.36 0.68 -32.30
C PHE A 3 14.43 -0.41 -32.80
N ASN A 4 14.00 -0.21 -34.04
CA ASN A 4 13.21 -1.10 -34.86
C ASN A 4 14.12 -2.28 -35.26
N TRP A 5 13.78 -3.53 -34.89
CA TRP A 5 14.50 -4.72 -35.35
C TRP A 5 13.50 -5.68 -35.98
N LYS A 6 13.23 -5.44 -37.27
CA LYS A 6 12.74 -6.45 -38.23
C LYS A 6 13.97 -7.17 -38.78
N ASP A 7 13.95 -8.50 -38.79
CA ASP A 7 14.40 -9.34 -39.92
C ASP A 7 14.67 -10.79 -39.46
N THR A 8 13.62 -11.60 -39.43
CA THR A 8 13.76 -13.06 -39.52
C THR A 8 12.61 -13.60 -40.38
N SER A 9 12.94 -14.25 -41.50
CA SER A 9 11.95 -14.67 -42.48
C SER A 9 11.15 -15.90 -42.00
N TYR A 10 9.88 -16.02 -42.42
CA TYR A 10 8.99 -17.14 -42.07
C TYR A 10 9.64 -18.50 -42.34
N LYS A 11 10.44 -18.61 -43.42
CA LYS A 11 11.11 -19.83 -43.86
C LYS A 11 12.24 -20.26 -42.92
N ASP A 12 12.97 -19.32 -42.31
CA ASP A 12 14.13 -19.67 -41.46
C ASP A 12 13.68 -20.29 -40.14
N ILE A 13 12.62 -19.73 -39.54
CA ILE A 13 12.02 -20.27 -38.31
C ILE A 13 11.31 -21.60 -38.58
N GLU A 14 10.56 -21.71 -39.67
CA GLU A 14 9.90 -22.96 -40.08
C GLU A 14 10.93 -24.08 -40.35
N THR A 15 12.08 -23.74 -40.94
CA THR A 15 13.18 -24.68 -41.18
C THR A 15 13.85 -25.09 -39.87
N GLN A 16 14.07 -24.16 -38.94
CA GLN A 16 14.63 -24.47 -37.61
C GLN A 16 13.70 -25.39 -36.80
N ILE A 17 12.39 -25.14 -36.81
CA ILE A 17 11.39 -25.98 -36.15
C ILE A 17 11.32 -27.37 -36.80
N LYS A 18 11.26 -27.46 -38.14
CA LYS A 18 11.23 -28.75 -38.86
C LYS A 18 12.51 -29.57 -38.66
N THR A 19 13.67 -28.91 -38.57
CA THR A 19 14.97 -29.56 -38.31
C THR A 19 15.06 -30.08 -36.88
N ALA A 20 14.48 -29.37 -35.92
CA ALA A 20 14.41 -29.79 -34.53
C ALA A 20 13.50 -31.01 -34.33
N VAL A 21 12.30 -31.00 -34.93
CA VAL A 21 11.34 -32.10 -34.87
C VAL A 21 11.91 -33.38 -35.52
N LYS A 22 12.61 -33.24 -36.66
CA LYS A 22 13.24 -34.38 -37.36
C LYS A 22 14.39 -35.03 -36.57
N LYS A 23 15.15 -34.25 -35.79
CA LYS A 23 16.22 -34.78 -34.92
C LYS A 23 15.68 -35.48 -33.66
N ALA A 24 14.53 -35.02 -33.14
CA ALA A 24 13.89 -35.64 -31.97
C ALA A 24 13.26 -37.00 -32.29
N SER A 25 12.81 -37.23 -33.54
CA SER A 25 12.24 -38.52 -33.98
C SER A 25 13.27 -39.63 -34.24
N GLU A 26 14.57 -39.33 -34.19
CA GLU A 26 15.66 -40.27 -34.56
C GLU A 26 16.45 -40.82 -33.35
N GLN A 27 16.12 -40.44 -32.10
CA GLN A 27 16.85 -40.89 -30.90
C GLN A 27 15.96 -41.63 -29.89
N ASP A 28 16.03 -42.96 -29.94
CA ASP A 28 15.59 -43.86 -28.86
C ASP A 28 16.75 -44.09 -27.87
N VAL A 29 16.48 -43.85 -26.58
CA VAL A 29 17.13 -44.30 -25.34
C VAL A 29 18.63 -44.68 -25.37
N SER A 30 19.49 -43.88 -24.70
CA SER A 30 20.43 -44.36 -23.65
C SER A 30 21.39 -43.26 -23.12
N LYS A 31 21.84 -43.49 -21.88
CA LYS A 31 22.48 -42.58 -20.91
C LYS A 31 23.92 -42.10 -21.21
N ASN A 32 24.22 -40.96 -20.57
CA ASN A 32 25.49 -40.45 -20.01
C ASN A 32 26.61 -39.93 -20.94
N ASN A 33 26.91 -38.63 -20.90
CA ASN A 33 28.07 -38.10 -20.14
C ASN A 33 28.17 -36.56 -20.16
N VAL A 34 28.19 -36.03 -18.93
CA VAL A 34 28.82 -34.83 -18.35
C VAL A 34 29.84 -34.06 -19.22
N ASN A 35 29.57 -32.77 -19.50
CA ASN A 35 30.33 -31.59 -19.03
C ASN A 35 29.96 -30.31 -19.80
N SER A 36 29.16 -29.42 -19.20
CA SER A 36 29.26 -27.95 -19.36
C SER A 36 28.39 -27.20 -18.33
N ASP A 37 28.46 -27.63 -17.05
CA ASP A 37 27.50 -27.25 -16.00
C ASP A 37 27.80 -26.00 -15.16
N LEU A 38 28.84 -25.20 -15.44
CA LEU A 38 29.23 -24.12 -14.50
C LEU A 38 28.74 -22.70 -14.84
N ILE A 39 27.98 -22.53 -15.92
CA ILE A 39 27.36 -21.23 -16.25
C ILE A 39 25.83 -21.36 -16.40
N ILE A 40 25.33 -22.59 -16.56
CA ILE A 40 23.90 -22.90 -16.61
C ILE A 40 23.32 -23.14 -15.20
N ALA A 41 24.14 -23.58 -14.24
CA ALA A 41 23.69 -23.80 -12.86
C ALA A 41 23.20 -22.52 -12.15
N GLU A 42 23.84 -21.38 -12.39
CA GLU A 42 23.46 -20.10 -11.76
C GLU A 42 22.22 -19.46 -12.42
N ILE A 43 21.96 -19.81 -13.69
CA ILE A 43 20.73 -19.45 -14.42
C ILE A 43 19.56 -20.35 -13.95
N ASN A 44 19.82 -21.62 -13.64
CA ASN A 44 18.80 -22.58 -13.21
C ASN A 44 18.42 -22.48 -11.72
N GLU A 45 19.30 -21.97 -10.85
CA GLU A 45 18.97 -21.84 -9.42
C GLU A 45 17.90 -20.76 -9.16
N SER A 46 17.86 -19.71 -9.98
CA SER A 46 16.83 -18.66 -9.94
C SER A 46 15.58 -19.00 -10.77
N LEU A 47 15.70 -19.98 -11.67
CA LEU A 47 14.65 -20.48 -12.56
C LEU A 47 14.44 -21.97 -12.31
N LYS A 48 13.97 -22.35 -11.11
CA LYS A 48 13.43 -23.70 -10.87
C LYS A 48 12.14 -23.93 -11.69
N VAL A 49 12.28 -23.96 -13.01
CA VAL A 49 11.45 -24.69 -13.96
C VAL A 49 12.36 -25.81 -14.44
N SER A 50 12.28 -26.95 -13.75
CA SER A 50 12.91 -28.19 -14.15
C SER A 50 12.27 -28.66 -15.46
N PHE A 51 12.80 -28.23 -16.60
CA PHE A 51 12.65 -28.98 -17.86
C PHE A 51 13.55 -30.21 -17.75
N GLU A 52 13.13 -31.20 -16.96
CA GLU A 52 13.89 -32.42 -16.72
C GLU A 52 13.74 -33.46 -17.85
N ASP A 53 12.85 -33.25 -18.83
CA ASP A 53 12.59 -34.27 -19.87
C ASP A 53 12.42 -33.76 -21.32
N GLU A 54 12.93 -32.57 -21.67
CA GLU A 54 12.91 -32.11 -23.07
C GLU A 54 14.30 -31.80 -23.62
N SER A 55 14.54 -32.26 -24.87
CA SER A 55 15.83 -32.19 -25.56
C SER A 55 16.53 -30.83 -25.43
N GLU A 56 17.85 -30.84 -25.28
CA GLU A 56 18.74 -29.67 -25.22
C GLU A 56 18.55 -28.68 -26.40
N LEU A 57 17.94 -29.16 -27.48
CA LEU A 57 17.56 -28.39 -28.66
C LEU A 57 16.34 -27.48 -28.43
N TYR A 58 15.35 -27.91 -27.62
CA TYR A 58 14.18 -27.11 -27.24
C TYR A 58 14.57 -25.92 -26.37
N LYS A 59 15.46 -26.15 -25.39
CA LYS A 59 16.07 -25.08 -24.59
C LYS A 59 16.75 -24.03 -25.48
N ASN A 60 17.44 -24.43 -26.54
CA ASN A 60 18.11 -23.52 -27.46
C ASN A 60 17.16 -22.74 -28.40
N LEU A 61 16.14 -23.38 -28.97
CA LEU A 61 15.14 -22.71 -29.83
C LEU A 61 14.28 -21.73 -29.01
N TYR A 62 13.86 -22.17 -27.82
CA TYR A 62 13.14 -21.39 -26.82
C TYR A 62 13.93 -20.15 -26.37
N CYS A 63 15.22 -20.34 -26.03
CA CYS A 63 16.11 -19.24 -25.68
C CYS A 63 16.34 -18.28 -26.84
N ASN A 64 16.43 -18.75 -28.08
CA ASN A 64 16.65 -17.88 -29.25
C ASN A 64 15.41 -17.03 -29.60
N LEU A 65 14.20 -17.60 -29.52
CA LEU A 65 12.95 -16.86 -29.76
C LEU A 65 12.68 -15.84 -28.66
N LEU A 66 12.91 -16.19 -27.38
CA LEU A 66 12.76 -15.25 -26.28
C LEU A 66 13.85 -14.17 -26.29
N LYS A 67 15.11 -14.48 -26.66
CA LYS A 67 16.17 -13.47 -26.82
C LYS A 67 15.84 -12.38 -27.83
N GLN A 68 14.95 -12.65 -28.78
CA GLN A 68 14.45 -11.68 -29.76
C GLN A 68 13.27 -10.83 -29.25
N SER A 69 12.64 -11.20 -28.12
CA SER A 69 11.56 -10.43 -27.51
C SER A 69 12.12 -9.16 -26.85
N PRO A 70 11.58 -7.96 -27.19
CA PRO A 70 11.98 -6.71 -26.55
C PRO A 70 11.89 -6.75 -25.02
N ALA A 71 10.91 -7.48 -24.45
CA ALA A 71 10.74 -7.63 -23.01
C ALA A 71 11.83 -8.45 -22.35
N TYR A 72 12.17 -9.59 -22.94
CA TYR A 72 13.24 -10.43 -22.43
C TYR A 72 14.60 -9.71 -22.51
N THR A 73 14.88 -8.99 -23.61
CA THR A 73 16.11 -8.20 -23.76
C THR A 73 16.18 -7.06 -22.73
N PHE A 74 15.09 -6.33 -22.52
CA PHE A 74 15.01 -5.24 -21.56
C PHE A 74 15.18 -5.72 -20.11
N ILE A 75 14.50 -6.81 -19.73
CA ILE A 75 14.60 -7.40 -18.39
C ILE A 75 16.02 -7.92 -18.13
N ASN A 76 16.68 -8.51 -19.13
CA ASN A 76 18.08 -8.91 -18.99
C ASN A 76 19.03 -7.72 -18.92
N GLN A 77 18.77 -6.62 -19.63
CA GLN A 77 19.54 -5.38 -19.49
C GLN A 77 19.37 -4.76 -18.10
N LEU A 78 18.16 -4.76 -17.53
CA LEU A 78 17.91 -4.30 -16.16
C LEU A 78 18.57 -5.22 -15.12
N LYS A 79 18.53 -6.54 -15.30
CA LYS A 79 19.29 -7.52 -14.49
C LYS A 79 20.78 -7.19 -14.46
N LEU A 80 21.36 -6.94 -15.64
CA LEU A 80 22.76 -6.53 -15.77
C LEU A 80 23.04 -5.19 -15.07
N LEU A 81 22.11 -4.24 -15.09
CA LEU A 81 22.23 -2.96 -14.37
C LEU A 81 22.13 -3.12 -12.85
N THR A 82 21.32 -4.05 -12.35
CA THR A 82 21.20 -4.36 -10.90
C THR A 82 22.37 -5.20 -10.37
N GLN A 83 23.00 -6.02 -11.22
CA GLN A 83 24.15 -6.85 -10.87
C GLN A 83 25.50 -6.13 -11.06
N GLN A 84 25.56 -5.10 -11.90
CA GLN A 84 26.77 -4.27 -12.06
C GLN A 84 26.94 -3.28 -10.92
N ASP A 85 27.38 -3.80 -9.78
CA ASP A 85 27.71 -3.03 -8.58
C ASP A 85 29.03 -2.22 -8.69
N LYS A 86 29.47 -1.82 -9.90
CA LYS A 86 30.81 -1.21 -10.11
C LYS A 86 30.90 -0.09 -11.15
N SER A 87 29.82 0.66 -11.42
CA SER A 87 29.97 2.01 -12.01
C SER A 87 29.43 3.08 -11.06
N ALA A 88 30.31 3.56 -10.18
CA ALA A 88 30.00 4.41 -9.02
C ALA A 88 29.35 5.78 -9.30
N LYS A 89 29.13 6.14 -10.58
CA LYS A 89 28.57 7.45 -10.97
C LYS A 89 27.09 7.38 -11.33
N ASN A 90 26.65 6.36 -12.07
CA ASN A 90 25.25 6.22 -12.49
C ASN A 90 24.37 5.67 -11.37
N SER A 91 24.86 4.75 -10.52
CA SER A 91 24.08 4.24 -9.38
C SER A 91 23.85 5.32 -8.32
N LYS A 92 24.80 6.24 -8.11
CA LYS A 92 24.64 7.38 -7.20
C LYS A 92 23.57 8.38 -7.68
N ILE A 93 23.53 8.68 -8.97
CA ILE A 93 22.52 9.58 -9.56
C ILE A 93 21.14 8.94 -9.51
N LEU A 94 21.03 7.64 -9.84
CA LEU A 94 19.77 6.90 -9.78
C LEU A 94 19.25 6.80 -8.34
N LYS A 95 20.13 6.45 -7.40
CA LYS A 95 19.81 6.42 -5.96
C LYS A 95 19.37 7.78 -5.45
N HIS A 96 20.08 8.85 -5.82
CA HIS A 96 19.72 10.22 -5.47
C HIS A 96 18.34 10.63 -6.01
N ASN A 97 18.02 10.30 -7.26
CA ASN A 97 16.73 10.63 -7.86
C ASN A 97 15.58 9.81 -7.25
N ILE A 98 15.80 8.52 -6.99
CA ILE A 98 14.79 7.67 -6.33
C ILE A 98 14.59 8.12 -4.89
N ASP A 99 15.65 8.43 -4.14
CA ASP A 99 15.54 8.98 -2.78
C ASP A 99 14.78 10.30 -2.75
N LYS A 100 14.96 11.16 -3.76
CA LYS A 100 14.21 12.41 -3.88
C LYS A 100 12.71 12.18 -4.12
N ILE A 101 12.36 11.25 -5.00
CA ILE A 101 10.96 10.89 -5.27
C ILE A 101 10.34 10.24 -4.01
N ARG A 102 11.08 9.31 -3.40
CA ARG A 102 10.68 8.58 -2.21
C ARG A 102 10.31 9.51 -1.04
N LYS A 103 11.17 10.50 -0.76
CA LYS A 103 10.95 11.48 0.33
C LYS A 103 9.82 12.47 0.07
N LEU A 104 9.24 12.47 -1.13
CA LEU A 104 8.15 13.35 -1.55
C LEU A 104 6.89 12.56 -1.90
N SER A 105 6.84 11.27 -1.56
CA SER A 105 5.72 10.39 -1.86
C SER A 105 5.38 9.49 -0.67
N SER A 106 4.29 8.73 -0.81
CA SER A 106 3.87 7.67 0.11
C SER A 106 4.91 6.56 0.30
N LEU A 107 6.03 6.57 -0.44
CA LEU A 107 7.10 5.58 -0.37
C LEU A 107 8.19 5.91 0.66
N GLU A 108 8.07 7.02 1.41
CA GLU A 108 9.09 7.47 2.38
C GLU A 108 9.58 6.37 3.33
N SER A 109 8.65 5.52 3.78
CA SER A 109 8.89 4.40 4.69
C SER A 109 9.61 3.19 4.07
N ILE A 110 9.71 3.12 2.74
CA ILE A 110 10.24 1.96 2.01
C ILE A 110 11.71 2.19 1.66
N SER A 111 12.61 1.23 1.92
CA SER A 111 14.04 1.45 1.63
C SER A 111 14.33 1.50 0.12
N PHE A 112 15.36 2.23 -0.31
CA PHE A 112 15.81 2.21 -1.73
C PHE A 112 16.04 0.78 -2.24
N THR A 113 16.67 -0.06 -1.41
CA THR A 113 16.94 -1.47 -1.72
C THR A 113 15.64 -2.25 -1.91
N GLU A 114 14.63 -1.98 -1.07
CA GLU A 114 13.32 -2.60 -1.14
C GLU A 114 12.51 -2.13 -2.36
N ILE A 115 12.57 -0.84 -2.73
CA ILE A 115 11.96 -0.33 -3.98
C ILE A 115 12.56 -1.04 -5.20
N ILE A 116 13.89 -1.14 -5.27
CA ILE A 116 14.57 -1.84 -6.36
C ILE A 116 14.24 -3.33 -6.34
N HIS A 117 14.21 -3.95 -5.17
CA HIS A 117 13.85 -5.36 -5.03
C HIS A 117 12.42 -5.63 -5.48
N ASN A 118 11.44 -4.82 -5.05
CA ASN A 118 10.04 -4.95 -5.45
C ASN A 118 9.88 -4.71 -6.96
N SER A 119 10.53 -3.67 -7.50
CA SER A 119 10.55 -3.41 -8.94
C SER A 119 11.13 -4.58 -9.73
N PHE A 120 12.17 -5.22 -9.19
CA PHE A 120 12.77 -6.41 -9.78
C PHE A 120 11.82 -7.62 -9.74
N LEU A 121 11.17 -7.87 -8.60
CA LEU A 121 10.19 -8.94 -8.45
C LEU A 121 9.05 -8.79 -9.46
N ASP A 122 8.56 -7.56 -9.68
CA ASP A 122 7.49 -7.30 -10.64
C ASP A 122 7.92 -7.54 -12.08
N LEU A 123 9.17 -7.21 -12.44
CA LEU A 123 9.75 -7.56 -13.74
C LEU A 123 9.92 -9.07 -13.92
N VAL A 124 10.31 -9.80 -12.87
CA VAL A 124 10.42 -11.26 -12.92
C VAL A 124 9.04 -11.89 -13.15
N LYS A 125 8.01 -11.41 -12.45
CA LYS A 125 6.62 -11.86 -12.68
C LYS A 125 6.19 -11.64 -14.14
N ALA A 126 6.51 -10.47 -14.71
CA ALA A 126 6.23 -10.15 -16.10
C ALA A 126 6.96 -11.10 -17.08
N GLN A 127 8.23 -11.38 -16.81
CA GLN A 127 9.03 -12.31 -17.60
C GLN A 127 8.43 -13.71 -17.60
N SER A 128 8.14 -14.24 -16.40
CA SER A 128 7.59 -15.58 -16.22
C SER A 128 6.24 -15.75 -16.92
N TYR A 129 5.39 -14.72 -16.90
CA TYR A 129 4.12 -14.73 -17.62
C TYR A 129 4.29 -14.92 -19.13
N LEU A 130 5.17 -14.13 -19.77
CA LEU A 130 5.43 -14.21 -21.21
C LEU A 130 6.02 -15.57 -21.60
N VAL A 131 7.00 -16.02 -20.82
CA VAL A 131 7.65 -17.34 -20.91
C VAL A 131 6.61 -18.46 -20.94
N ASN A 132 5.70 -18.47 -19.96
CA ASN A 132 4.70 -19.52 -19.84
C ASN A 132 3.69 -19.51 -21.00
N ARG A 133 3.32 -18.34 -21.53
CA ARG A 133 2.46 -18.25 -22.73
C ARG A 133 3.12 -18.90 -23.96
N VAL A 134 4.41 -18.64 -24.18
CA VAL A 134 5.16 -19.22 -25.31
C VAL A 134 5.35 -20.72 -25.12
N ALA A 135 5.78 -21.15 -23.93
CA ALA A 135 5.99 -22.56 -23.60
C ALA A 135 4.74 -23.39 -23.87
N ARG A 136 3.57 -22.92 -23.40
CA ARG A 136 2.29 -23.60 -23.65
C ARG A 136 1.98 -23.78 -25.14
N ARG A 137 2.17 -22.74 -25.96
CA ARG A 137 1.88 -22.82 -27.40
C ARG A 137 2.87 -23.75 -28.12
N MET A 138 4.10 -23.87 -27.62
CA MET A 138 5.09 -24.83 -28.11
C MET A 138 4.73 -26.28 -27.72
N GLU A 139 4.33 -26.54 -26.46
CA GLU A 139 3.83 -27.86 -26.04
C GLU A 139 2.66 -28.33 -26.91
N GLU A 140 1.72 -27.40 -27.18
CA GLU A 140 0.62 -27.65 -28.11
C GLU A 140 1.16 -27.96 -29.52
N TYR A 141 2.10 -27.17 -30.03
CA TYR A 141 2.68 -27.41 -31.35
C TYR A 141 3.32 -28.81 -31.46
N HIS A 142 4.04 -29.26 -30.42
CA HIS A 142 4.63 -30.60 -30.37
C HIS A 142 3.59 -31.70 -30.44
N THR A 143 2.52 -31.58 -29.66
CA THR A 143 1.42 -32.55 -29.62
C THR A 143 0.76 -32.76 -30.99
N PHE A 144 0.77 -31.74 -31.87
CA PHE A 144 0.14 -31.77 -33.18
C PHE A 144 1.14 -31.85 -34.35
N SER A 145 2.45 -31.95 -34.08
CA SER A 145 3.52 -31.78 -35.09
C SER A 145 3.47 -32.79 -36.25
N ASP A 146 2.94 -33.99 -36.02
CA ASP A 146 2.75 -35.03 -37.04
C ASP A 146 1.50 -34.84 -37.92
N SER A 147 0.60 -33.91 -37.54
CA SER A 147 -0.62 -33.61 -38.28
C SER A 147 -0.39 -32.50 -39.30
N LYS A 148 -0.59 -32.76 -40.60
CA LYS A 148 -0.59 -31.69 -41.63
C LYS A 148 -1.88 -30.86 -41.56
N SER A 149 -2.06 -30.11 -40.47
CA SER A 149 -3.25 -29.32 -40.18
C SER A 149 -2.98 -27.81 -40.29
N SER A 150 -3.99 -27.04 -40.69
CA SER A 150 -4.00 -25.57 -40.62
C SER A 150 -3.82 -25.05 -39.19
N TYR A 151 -4.17 -25.86 -38.19
CA TYR A 151 -3.94 -25.58 -36.78
C TYR A 151 -2.46 -25.36 -36.44
N LEU A 152 -1.53 -26.10 -37.04
CA LEU A 152 -0.08 -25.87 -36.83
C LEU A 152 0.36 -24.49 -37.31
N ALA A 153 -0.17 -24.02 -38.45
CA ALA A 153 0.12 -22.69 -38.95
C ALA A 153 -0.41 -21.60 -38.01
N LYS A 154 -1.59 -21.81 -37.42
CA LYS A 154 -2.16 -20.93 -36.39
C LYS A 154 -1.31 -20.91 -35.12
N LEU A 155 -0.84 -22.05 -34.64
CA LEU A 155 0.04 -22.11 -33.46
C LEU A 155 1.37 -21.37 -33.70
N ILE A 156 1.98 -21.52 -34.87
CA ILE A 156 3.19 -20.76 -35.24
C ILE A 156 2.90 -19.26 -35.24
N PHE A 157 1.76 -18.84 -35.77
CA PHE A 157 1.35 -17.43 -35.77
C PHE A 157 1.12 -16.88 -34.36
N ASP A 158 0.45 -17.65 -33.49
CA ASP A 158 0.24 -17.29 -32.07
C ASP A 158 1.59 -17.13 -31.35
N ILE A 159 2.52 -18.09 -31.50
CA ILE A 159 3.85 -18.04 -30.88
C ILE A 159 4.61 -16.78 -31.31
N ARG A 160 4.58 -16.45 -32.61
CA ARG A 160 5.24 -15.24 -33.12
C ARG A 160 4.60 -13.97 -32.58
N SER A 161 3.27 -13.90 -32.56
CA SER A 161 2.54 -12.74 -32.07
C SER A 161 2.83 -12.45 -30.60
N ILE A 162 2.97 -13.50 -29.78
CA ILE A 162 3.37 -13.38 -28.37
C ILE A 162 4.82 -12.89 -28.27
N ALA A 163 5.75 -13.47 -29.05
CA ALA A 163 7.16 -13.11 -29.00
C ALA A 163 7.46 -11.68 -29.52
N SER A 164 6.67 -11.20 -30.49
CA SER A 164 6.80 -9.86 -31.08
C SER A 164 5.92 -8.80 -30.40
N GLY A 165 5.42 -9.07 -29.19
CA GLY A 165 4.57 -8.14 -28.46
C GLY A 165 5.26 -6.83 -28.07
N TYR A 166 4.45 -5.77 -27.86
CA TYR A 166 4.97 -4.47 -27.43
C TYR A 166 5.40 -4.49 -25.96
N LEU A 167 6.69 -4.21 -25.72
CA LEU A 167 7.28 -4.14 -24.39
C LEU A 167 6.49 -3.29 -23.39
N LEU A 168 6.11 -2.07 -23.80
CA LEU A 168 5.42 -1.14 -22.90
C LEU A 168 4.04 -1.67 -22.48
N SER A 169 3.34 -2.37 -23.37
CA SER A 169 2.06 -3.00 -23.08
C SER A 169 2.23 -4.14 -22.06
N ASP A 170 3.28 -4.96 -22.21
CA ASP A 170 3.58 -6.03 -21.26
C ASP A 170 4.02 -5.48 -19.89
N LEU A 171 4.82 -4.42 -19.85
CA LEU A 171 5.23 -3.79 -18.58
C LEU A 171 4.05 -3.09 -17.88
N ALA A 172 3.18 -2.41 -18.64
CA ALA A 172 1.95 -1.83 -18.10
C ALA A 172 1.04 -2.93 -17.54
N ARG A 173 0.88 -4.06 -18.25
CA ARG A 173 0.08 -5.22 -17.80
C ARG A 173 0.49 -5.75 -16.42
N HIS A 174 1.77 -5.61 -16.04
CA HIS A 174 2.30 -6.09 -14.76
C HIS A 174 2.50 -4.98 -13.71
N ASN A 175 1.84 -3.82 -13.87
CA ASN A 175 1.96 -2.67 -12.94
C ASN A 175 3.40 -2.10 -12.85
N PHE A 176 4.30 -2.42 -13.78
CA PHE A 176 5.65 -1.85 -13.78
C PHE A 176 5.67 -0.42 -14.35
N LEU A 177 4.80 -0.14 -15.32
CA LEU A 177 4.55 1.22 -15.81
C LEU A 177 3.18 1.72 -15.32
N PRO A 178 3.02 3.04 -15.10
CA PRO A 178 1.71 3.64 -14.90
C PRO A 178 0.78 3.23 -16.03
N ARG A 179 -0.39 2.73 -15.67
CA ARG A 179 -1.35 2.13 -16.61
C ARG A 179 -2.28 3.16 -17.27
N TYR A 180 -2.33 4.39 -16.76
CA TYR A 180 -3.11 5.47 -17.38
C TYR A 180 -2.60 5.78 -18.79
N GLY A 181 -3.46 5.56 -19.80
CA GLY A 181 -3.11 5.69 -21.22
C GLY A 181 -2.58 4.41 -21.89
N PHE A 182 -2.47 3.28 -21.17
CA PHE A 182 -2.10 1.98 -21.73
C PHE A 182 -3.16 0.91 -21.38
N PRO A 183 -3.68 0.14 -22.35
CA PRO A 183 -4.62 -0.93 -22.03
C PRO A 183 -3.88 -2.09 -21.36
N SER A 184 -3.92 -2.13 -20.03
CA SER A 184 -3.42 -3.22 -19.19
C SER A 184 -4.51 -4.28 -18.94
N GLY A 185 -4.16 -5.45 -18.39
CA GLY A 185 -5.18 -6.46 -18.03
C GLY A 185 -5.89 -7.12 -19.22
N LEU A 186 -5.42 -6.88 -20.45
CA LEU A 186 -6.07 -7.36 -21.65
C LEU A 186 -6.12 -8.89 -21.77
N VAL A 187 -7.32 -9.38 -22.06
CA VAL A 187 -7.62 -10.80 -22.28
C VAL A 187 -8.13 -11.00 -23.70
N GLU A 188 -7.58 -12.01 -24.36
CA GLU A 188 -7.91 -12.36 -25.74
C GLU A 188 -9.12 -13.30 -25.79
N PHE A 189 -9.94 -13.14 -26.82
CA PHE A 189 -10.95 -14.11 -27.23
C PHE A 189 -10.52 -14.83 -28.50
N ASP A 190 -10.15 -16.11 -28.38
CA ASP A 190 -9.69 -16.92 -29.51
C ASP A 190 -10.88 -17.51 -30.29
N LEU A 191 -11.04 -17.03 -31.53
CA LEU A 191 -12.13 -17.38 -32.44
C LEU A 191 -11.81 -18.60 -33.32
N TYR A 192 -10.63 -19.21 -33.18
CA TYR A 192 -10.21 -20.28 -34.09
C TYR A 192 -11.09 -21.52 -33.98
N SER A 193 -11.76 -21.86 -35.09
CA SER A 193 -12.59 -23.05 -35.23
C SER A 193 -12.31 -23.79 -36.56
N LEU A 194 -12.80 -25.01 -36.68
CA LEU A 194 -12.72 -25.82 -37.90
C LEU A 194 -13.29 -25.09 -39.14
N TYR A 195 -14.28 -24.21 -38.94
CA TYR A 195 -14.94 -23.47 -40.03
C TYR A 195 -14.15 -22.24 -40.49
N ALA A 196 -13.29 -21.68 -39.64
CA ALA A 196 -12.31 -20.70 -40.09
C ALA A 196 -11.34 -21.33 -41.13
N GLU A 197 -11.00 -22.62 -40.95
CA GLU A 197 -10.09 -23.34 -41.87
C GLU A 197 -10.70 -23.59 -43.26
N SER A 198 -12.02 -23.72 -43.37
CA SER A 198 -12.72 -23.98 -44.64
C SER A 198 -12.98 -22.72 -45.44
N ALA A 199 -13.18 -21.57 -44.78
CA ALA A 199 -13.31 -20.27 -45.43
C ALA A 199 -12.02 -19.85 -46.18
N ASP A 200 -10.84 -20.03 -45.58
CA ASP A 200 -9.53 -19.73 -46.19
C ASP A 200 -9.24 -20.59 -47.44
N LYS A 201 -9.68 -21.84 -47.44
CA LYS A 201 -9.54 -22.76 -48.58
C LYS A 201 -10.48 -22.40 -49.75
N SER A 202 -11.61 -21.74 -49.48
CA SER A 202 -12.57 -21.34 -50.50
C SER A 202 -12.19 -20.04 -51.23
N ASN A 203 -11.51 -19.11 -50.54
CA ASN A 203 -11.04 -17.84 -51.12
C ASN A 203 -9.75 -17.98 -51.94
N SER A 204 -8.96 -19.03 -51.73
CA SER A 204 -7.71 -19.29 -52.47
C SER A 204 -7.92 -19.74 -53.93
N ASN A 205 -9.17 -20.05 -54.34
CA ASN A 205 -9.51 -20.41 -55.72
C ASN A 205 -9.92 -19.23 -56.63
N LYS A 206 -9.97 -17.99 -56.12
CA LYS A 206 -10.13 -16.78 -56.96
C LYS A 206 -8.76 -16.13 -57.20
N LYS A 207 -8.31 -16.22 -58.46
CA LYS A 207 -6.98 -15.87 -59.00
C LYS A 207 -6.34 -14.56 -58.47
N ASN A 208 -5.01 -14.65 -58.26
CA ASN A 208 -3.99 -13.60 -58.35
C ASN A 208 -4.00 -12.43 -57.35
N GLN A 209 -4.31 -12.69 -56.08
CA GLN A 209 -3.62 -12.01 -54.97
C GLN A 209 -3.23 -13.08 -53.96
N THR A 210 -1.94 -13.17 -53.65
CA THR A 210 -1.40 -14.04 -52.61
C THR A 210 -1.88 -13.58 -51.24
N VAL A 211 -3.11 -13.93 -50.89
CA VAL A 211 -3.59 -13.90 -49.50
C VAL A 211 -3.36 -15.30 -48.95
N SER A 212 -2.09 -15.61 -48.66
CA SER A 212 -1.78 -16.54 -47.57
C SER A 212 -2.17 -15.84 -46.25
N PRO A 213 -2.51 -16.57 -45.18
CA PRO A 213 -2.64 -16.00 -43.83
C PRO A 213 -1.29 -15.48 -43.26
N VAL A 214 -0.32 -15.21 -44.14
CA VAL A 214 1.10 -14.97 -43.85
C VAL A 214 1.60 -13.65 -44.46
N ASN A 215 0.80 -12.92 -45.25
CA ASN A 215 1.14 -11.56 -45.71
C ASN A 215 0.18 -10.52 -45.14
N VAL A 216 0.08 -10.46 -43.80
CA VAL A 216 -0.29 -9.21 -43.16
C VAL A 216 0.98 -8.36 -43.14
N ASN A 217 0.98 -7.32 -43.97
CA ASN A 217 1.99 -6.28 -43.92
C ASN A 217 2.10 -5.75 -42.48
N LEU A 218 3.24 -5.98 -41.81
CA LEU A 218 3.68 -5.31 -40.56
C LEU A 218 3.91 -3.79 -40.78
N SER A 219 3.15 -3.16 -41.68
CA SER A 219 3.24 -1.75 -42.08
C SER A 219 1.87 -1.06 -42.10
N SER A 220 0.79 -1.76 -41.77
CA SER A 220 -0.48 -1.10 -41.43
C SER A 220 -0.31 -0.39 -40.08
N ARG A 221 -0.77 0.86 -39.98
CA ARG A 221 -0.64 1.67 -38.76
C ARG A 221 -1.26 0.94 -37.58
N ILE A 222 -0.45 0.72 -36.55
CA ILE A 222 -0.69 -0.13 -35.39
C ILE A 222 -1.43 0.68 -34.29
N ASP A 223 -2.31 1.58 -34.72
CA ASP A 223 -3.01 2.52 -33.83
C ASP A 223 -4.37 1.97 -33.37
N ASN A 224 -4.85 0.87 -33.98
CA ASN A 224 -6.08 0.18 -33.58
C ASN A 224 -5.76 -1.04 -32.70
N LEU A 225 -5.65 -0.79 -31.40
CA LEU A 225 -5.50 -1.79 -30.32
C LEU A 225 -6.64 -2.84 -30.25
N SER A 226 -7.76 -2.64 -30.98
CA SER A 226 -8.93 -3.52 -30.98
C SER A 226 -8.71 -4.90 -31.64
N THR A 227 -7.56 -5.10 -32.31
CA THR A 227 -7.29 -6.29 -33.13
C THR A 227 -5.83 -6.72 -32.97
N TYR A 228 -5.43 -7.07 -31.74
CA TYR A 228 -4.17 -7.77 -31.52
C TYR A 228 -4.29 -9.16 -32.17
N ALA A 229 -3.47 -9.44 -33.19
CA ALA A 229 -3.45 -10.73 -33.89
C ALA A 229 -4.80 -11.19 -34.49
N ASN A 230 -5.68 -10.26 -34.92
CA ASN A 230 -7.06 -10.52 -35.37
C ASN A 230 -7.98 -11.18 -34.31
N LYS A 231 -7.67 -11.07 -33.02
CA LYS A 231 -8.54 -11.52 -31.93
C LYS A 231 -9.18 -10.32 -31.23
N PRO A 232 -10.47 -10.41 -30.84
CA PRO A 232 -11.08 -9.44 -29.95
C PRO A 232 -10.35 -9.42 -28.61
N VAL A 233 -10.09 -8.22 -28.09
CA VAL A 233 -9.40 -8.04 -26.81
C VAL A 233 -10.19 -7.10 -25.91
N ARG A 234 -10.30 -7.44 -24.63
CA ARG A 234 -10.97 -6.62 -23.60
C ARG A 234 -10.15 -6.59 -22.33
N ASP A 235 -10.31 -5.54 -21.55
CA ASP A 235 -9.84 -5.53 -20.16
C ASP A 235 -10.47 -6.70 -19.37
N ILE A 236 -9.72 -7.30 -18.44
CA ILE A 236 -10.15 -8.49 -17.67
C ILE A 236 -11.47 -8.26 -16.92
N ALA A 237 -11.70 -7.07 -16.35
CA ALA A 237 -12.94 -6.76 -15.64
C ALA A 237 -14.16 -6.82 -16.57
N ILE A 238 -13.97 -6.44 -17.83
CA ILE A 238 -15.00 -6.51 -18.88
C ILE A 238 -15.08 -7.93 -19.47
N ALA A 239 -13.94 -8.57 -19.71
CA ALA A 239 -13.84 -9.86 -20.38
C ALA A 239 -14.50 -10.99 -19.57
N ILE A 240 -14.34 -11.01 -18.24
CA ILE A 240 -15.00 -12.04 -17.41
C ILE A 240 -16.53 -11.98 -17.46
N ARG A 241 -17.07 -10.85 -17.96
CA ARG A 241 -18.49 -10.62 -18.15
C ARG A 241 -18.90 -10.82 -19.60
N GLU A 242 -18.20 -10.23 -20.57
CA GLU A 242 -18.55 -10.31 -22.00
C GLU A 242 -18.17 -11.65 -22.62
N TYR A 243 -17.01 -12.20 -22.27
CA TYR A 243 -16.47 -13.45 -22.83
C TYR A 243 -16.73 -14.68 -21.97
N ALA A 244 -17.46 -14.52 -20.87
CA ALA A 244 -17.86 -15.59 -19.97
C ALA A 244 -18.42 -16.81 -20.74
N PRO A 245 -18.06 -18.05 -20.39
CA PRO A 245 -18.57 -19.24 -21.07
C PRO A 245 -20.11 -19.28 -21.08
N GLY A 246 -20.69 -19.48 -22.26
CA GLY A 246 -22.14 -19.42 -22.48
C GLY A 246 -22.65 -18.11 -23.08
N ASN A 247 -21.84 -17.05 -23.11
CA ASN A 247 -22.16 -15.84 -23.87
C ASN A 247 -21.99 -16.02 -25.37
N GLU A 248 -22.69 -15.19 -26.11
CA GLU A 248 -22.53 -15.00 -27.55
C GLU A 248 -21.91 -13.64 -27.85
N ILE A 249 -20.86 -13.64 -28.68
CA ILE A 249 -20.06 -12.47 -29.04
C ILE A 249 -20.17 -12.28 -30.55
N ALA A 250 -20.62 -11.10 -30.99
CA ALA A 250 -20.63 -10.73 -32.39
C ALA A 250 -19.29 -10.12 -32.82
N VAL A 251 -18.65 -10.70 -33.83
CA VAL A 251 -17.37 -10.25 -34.42
C VAL A 251 -17.50 -10.33 -35.94
N ASP A 252 -17.25 -9.22 -36.64
CA ASP A 252 -17.27 -9.14 -38.12
C ASP A 252 -18.54 -9.71 -38.79
N GLY A 253 -19.70 -9.53 -38.16
CA GLY A 253 -21.00 -10.00 -38.67
C GLY A 253 -21.31 -11.48 -38.40
N LEU A 254 -20.44 -12.18 -37.68
CA LEU A 254 -20.64 -13.54 -37.19
C LEU A 254 -20.78 -13.55 -35.66
N VAL A 255 -21.62 -14.42 -35.15
CA VAL A 255 -21.87 -14.63 -33.73
C VAL A 255 -21.19 -15.93 -33.29
N TYR A 256 -20.34 -15.80 -32.28
CA TYR A 256 -19.53 -16.87 -31.71
C TYR A 256 -19.95 -17.14 -30.28
N ARG A 257 -20.08 -18.41 -29.91
CA ARG A 257 -20.37 -18.81 -28.54
C ARG A 257 -19.08 -19.10 -27.77
N SER A 258 -18.89 -18.44 -26.63
CA SER A 258 -17.79 -18.72 -25.71
C SER A 258 -17.98 -20.10 -25.06
N ALA A 259 -16.96 -20.97 -25.20
CA ALA A 259 -17.02 -22.37 -24.79
C ALA A 259 -16.15 -22.70 -23.58
N GLY A 260 -15.21 -21.82 -23.22
CA GLY A 260 -14.30 -22.05 -22.10
C GLY A 260 -13.12 -21.09 -22.07
N LEU A 261 -12.15 -21.45 -21.24
CA LEU A 261 -11.05 -20.59 -20.83
C LEU A 261 -9.71 -21.04 -21.42
N GLU A 262 -8.83 -20.08 -21.65
CA GLU A 262 -7.38 -20.35 -21.68
C GLU A 262 -6.85 -20.33 -20.25
N LEU A 263 -6.41 -21.49 -19.77
CA LEU A 263 -5.96 -21.73 -18.39
C LEU A 263 -4.46 -21.42 -18.16
N SER A 264 -4.08 -20.83 -17.02
CA SER A 264 -2.67 -20.59 -16.62
C SER A 264 -2.06 -21.73 -15.81
N ARG A 265 -1.17 -22.54 -16.41
CA ARG A 265 -0.30 -23.46 -15.66
C ARG A 265 0.82 -22.66 -14.97
N TYR A 266 0.94 -22.76 -13.64
CA TYR A 266 2.07 -22.20 -12.89
C TYR A 266 2.57 -23.24 -11.90
N TYR A 267 3.88 -23.53 -11.96
CA TYR A 267 4.54 -24.55 -11.16
C TYR A 267 4.74 -24.12 -9.70
N SER A 268 4.56 -25.07 -8.79
CA SER A 268 5.32 -25.16 -7.55
C SER A 268 5.66 -26.64 -7.31
N SER A 269 6.95 -26.91 -7.34
CA SER A 269 7.69 -28.14 -7.01
C SER A 269 6.90 -29.30 -6.41
N GLY A 270 6.80 -30.43 -7.15
CA GLY A 270 6.77 -31.77 -6.56
C GLY A 270 5.52 -32.64 -6.72
N SER A 271 4.41 -32.17 -7.29
CA SER A 271 3.24 -33.03 -7.58
C SER A 271 2.24 -32.38 -8.55
N ASN A 272 1.77 -33.15 -9.54
CA ASN A 272 0.67 -32.91 -10.51
C ASN A 272 0.30 -31.46 -10.89
N ASP A 273 0.68 -31.08 -12.12
CA ASP A 273 0.06 -30.14 -13.08
C ASP A 273 -1.26 -29.42 -12.68
N ALA A 274 -1.26 -28.61 -11.62
CA ALA A 274 -2.45 -27.91 -11.18
C ALA A 274 -2.49 -26.44 -11.68
N GLN A 275 -3.61 -26.08 -12.28
CA GLN A 275 -4.03 -24.69 -12.50
C GLN A 275 -4.00 -23.89 -11.18
N ILE A 276 -3.60 -22.61 -11.21
CA ILE A 276 -3.76 -21.73 -10.03
C ILE A 276 -5.26 -21.55 -9.77
N ILE A 277 -5.72 -22.10 -8.65
CA ILE A 277 -7.05 -21.89 -8.09
C ILE A 277 -6.89 -21.00 -6.87
N ASN A 278 -7.59 -19.88 -6.88
CA ASN A 278 -7.54 -18.89 -5.82
C ASN A 278 -8.84 -18.95 -5.02
N VAL A 279 -8.77 -18.48 -3.78
CA VAL A 279 -9.91 -18.30 -2.91
C VAL A 279 -10.00 -16.82 -2.57
N PHE A 280 -11.04 -16.17 -3.05
CA PHE A 280 -11.47 -14.88 -2.53
C PHE A 280 -12.25 -15.12 -1.24
N ALA A 281 -11.94 -14.37 -0.18
CA ALA A 281 -12.70 -14.45 1.06
C ALA A 281 -13.01 -13.07 1.64
N ARG A 282 -14.23 -12.92 2.15
CA ARG A 282 -14.71 -11.80 2.96
C ARG A 282 -14.87 -12.26 4.40
N CYS A 283 -14.24 -11.55 5.31
CA CYS A 283 -14.39 -11.77 6.74
C CYS A 283 -15.80 -11.35 7.19
N LYS A 284 -16.51 -12.24 7.89
CA LYS A 284 -17.82 -11.93 8.47
C LYS A 284 -17.76 -11.06 9.73
N HIS A 285 -16.59 -10.96 10.34
CA HIS A 285 -16.36 -10.14 11.53
C HIS A 285 -16.08 -8.69 11.10
N CYS A 286 -14.90 -8.39 10.53
CA CYS A 286 -14.57 -7.00 10.18
C CYS A 286 -14.97 -6.57 8.75
N GLY A 287 -15.56 -7.44 7.94
CA GLY A 287 -15.90 -7.14 6.54
C GLY A 287 -14.71 -7.10 5.56
N ALA A 288 -13.47 -7.24 6.05
CA ALA A 288 -12.27 -7.20 5.21
C ALA A 288 -12.21 -8.36 4.21
N MET A 289 -11.68 -8.08 3.04
CA MET A 289 -11.59 -8.96 1.89
C MET A 289 -10.13 -9.17 1.52
N ASP A 290 -9.79 -10.41 1.20
CA ASP A 290 -8.45 -10.80 0.76
C ASP A 290 -8.56 -11.98 -0.22
N VAL A 291 -7.50 -12.17 -1.00
CA VAL A 291 -7.34 -13.28 -1.95
C VAL A 291 -6.22 -14.18 -1.47
N TYR A 292 -6.47 -15.48 -1.44
CA TYR A 292 -5.55 -16.49 -0.94
C TYR A 292 -5.26 -17.54 -2.02
N PRO A 293 -4.00 -18.00 -2.17
CA PRO A 293 -3.73 -19.22 -2.92
C PRO A 293 -4.36 -20.40 -2.17
N SER A 294 -4.93 -21.37 -2.91
CA SER A 294 -5.68 -22.52 -2.38
C SER A 294 -5.17 -23.05 -1.02
N ALA A 295 -5.88 -22.72 0.07
CA ALA A 295 -5.51 -23.10 1.44
C ALA A 295 -6.71 -23.65 2.21
N LYS A 296 -6.47 -24.71 3.00
CA LYS A 296 -7.49 -25.33 3.86
C LYS A 296 -7.88 -24.47 5.07
N HIS A 297 -7.01 -23.56 5.49
CA HIS A 297 -7.25 -22.62 6.58
C HIS A 297 -6.93 -21.21 6.12
N ILE A 298 -7.89 -20.30 6.29
CA ILE A 298 -7.77 -18.90 5.90
C ILE A 298 -7.94 -18.06 7.17
N THR A 299 -7.03 -17.14 7.43
CA THR A 299 -7.12 -16.16 8.52
C THR A 299 -7.25 -14.76 7.92
N CYS A 300 -8.17 -13.96 8.45
CA CYS A 300 -8.34 -12.59 8.01
C CYS A 300 -7.10 -11.76 8.35
N ASN A 301 -6.50 -11.08 7.37
CA ASN A 301 -5.29 -10.27 7.57
C ASN A 301 -5.56 -9.00 8.40
N SER A 302 -6.82 -8.56 8.50
CA SER A 302 -7.18 -7.33 9.22
C SER A 302 -7.52 -7.57 10.69
N CYS A 303 -8.21 -8.66 11.05
CA CYS A 303 -8.66 -8.90 12.43
C CYS A 303 -8.19 -10.23 13.02
N GLY A 304 -7.47 -11.07 12.26
CA GLY A 304 -7.00 -12.38 12.72
C GLY A 304 -8.09 -13.44 12.85
N THR A 305 -9.37 -13.13 12.59
CA THR A 305 -10.45 -14.13 12.64
C THR A 305 -10.23 -15.24 11.63
N ILE A 306 -10.38 -16.49 12.08
CA ILE A 306 -10.32 -17.67 11.23
C ILE A 306 -11.57 -17.72 10.34
N ILE A 307 -11.38 -17.64 9.03
CA ILE A 307 -12.41 -17.80 8.02
C ILE A 307 -12.57 -19.30 7.76
N LYS A 308 -13.64 -19.90 8.29
CA LYS A 308 -13.95 -21.32 8.06
C LYS A 308 -14.38 -21.52 6.61
N THR A 309 -13.55 -22.20 5.83
CA THR A 309 -13.81 -22.67 4.46
C THR A 309 -14.70 -23.92 4.48
N ASP A 310 -15.84 -23.86 5.16
CA ASP A 310 -16.65 -25.05 5.38
C ASP A 310 -17.39 -25.47 4.10
N SER A 311 -16.90 -26.53 3.47
CA SER A 311 -17.74 -27.44 2.65
C SER A 311 -18.69 -28.29 3.51
N SER A 312 -18.82 -27.99 4.82
CA SER A 312 -19.52 -28.77 5.84
C SER A 312 -20.48 -27.96 6.73
N VAL A 313 -20.82 -26.71 6.39
CA VAL A 313 -21.92 -26.02 7.08
C VAL A 313 -23.25 -26.55 6.55
N LYS A 314 -23.87 -27.45 7.32
CA LYS A 314 -25.33 -27.62 7.27
C LYS A 314 -25.95 -26.27 7.64
N PRO A 315 -26.83 -25.66 6.83
CA PRO A 315 -27.54 -24.47 7.24
C PRO A 315 -28.53 -24.87 8.33
N ASN A 316 -28.09 -24.85 9.58
CA ASN A 316 -29.00 -24.75 10.71
C ASN A 316 -29.54 -23.32 10.72
N ASN A 317 -30.57 -23.10 9.93
CA ASN A 317 -31.70 -22.26 10.28
C ASN A 317 -32.89 -22.84 9.52
N LYS A 318 -33.78 -23.53 10.25
CA LYS A 318 -35.18 -23.63 9.85
C LYS A 318 -35.69 -22.20 9.75
N VAL A 319 -35.66 -21.65 8.55
CA VAL A 319 -36.54 -20.54 8.19
C VAL A 319 -37.77 -21.24 7.63
N ASP A 320 -38.88 -21.13 8.33
CA ASP A 320 -40.17 -21.61 7.84
C ASP A 320 -40.46 -20.88 6.51
N PHE A 321 -40.49 -21.63 5.42
CA PHE A 321 -40.82 -21.14 4.09
C PHE A 321 -42.34 -21.19 3.93
N SER A 322 -43.03 -20.11 4.30
CA SER A 322 -44.40 -19.84 3.86
C SER A 322 -44.54 -18.64 2.94
N ASP A 323 -43.46 -17.92 2.61
CA ASP A 323 -43.56 -16.73 1.77
C ASP A 323 -42.87 -16.94 0.42
N SER A 324 -43.69 -16.99 -0.62
CA SER A 324 -43.36 -17.14 -2.04
C SER A 324 -42.73 -15.89 -2.68
N ASP A 325 -42.42 -14.86 -1.90
CA ASP A 325 -41.82 -13.61 -2.39
C ASP A 325 -40.48 -13.38 -1.71
N ASN A 326 -39.38 -13.77 -2.37
CA ASN A 326 -38.09 -13.08 -2.34
C ASN A 326 -37.04 -13.81 -3.20
N MET A 327 -37.09 -13.54 -4.50
CA MET A 327 -36.09 -13.92 -5.51
C MET A 327 -34.73 -13.19 -5.33
N SER A 328 -34.55 -12.39 -4.27
CA SER A 328 -33.45 -11.42 -4.16
C SER A 328 -32.33 -11.79 -3.17
N ARG A 329 -32.35 -12.97 -2.54
CA ARG A 329 -31.15 -13.50 -1.86
C ARG A 329 -30.15 -14.03 -2.91
N LYS A 330 -29.64 -13.12 -3.75
CA LYS A 330 -28.49 -13.34 -4.63
C LYS A 330 -27.33 -13.77 -3.72
N LEU A 331 -26.83 -14.99 -3.92
CA LEU A 331 -25.80 -15.62 -3.08
C LEU A 331 -24.52 -14.76 -3.07
N ASN A 332 -24.40 -13.84 -2.11
CA ASN A 332 -23.16 -13.16 -1.79
C ASN A 332 -22.24 -14.19 -1.13
N HIS A 333 -21.51 -14.93 -1.94
CA HIS A 333 -20.53 -15.89 -1.48
C HIS A 333 -19.40 -15.12 -0.76
N ASP A 334 -19.37 -15.28 0.58
CA ASP A 334 -18.29 -14.78 1.44
C ASP A 334 -16.96 -15.50 1.15
N ILE A 335 -17.02 -16.68 0.54
CA ILE A 335 -15.85 -17.45 0.11
C ILE A 335 -16.12 -17.91 -1.31
N VAL A 336 -15.25 -17.53 -2.24
CA VAL A 336 -15.36 -17.84 -3.66
C VAL A 336 -14.08 -18.52 -4.12
N THR A 337 -14.18 -19.80 -4.46
CA THR A 337 -13.10 -20.52 -5.13
C THR A 337 -13.21 -20.26 -6.63
N TYR A 338 -12.18 -19.64 -7.21
CA TYR A 338 -12.22 -19.19 -8.59
C TYR A 338 -10.95 -19.51 -9.36
N VAL A 339 -11.08 -19.51 -10.69
CA VAL A 339 -9.98 -19.51 -11.63
C VAL A 339 -9.88 -18.16 -12.32
N GLU A 340 -8.66 -17.66 -12.47
CA GLU A 340 -8.37 -16.45 -13.23
C GLU A 340 -8.08 -16.83 -14.69
N PRO A 341 -8.83 -16.30 -15.67
CA PRO A 341 -8.67 -16.69 -17.07
C PRO A 341 -7.49 -15.94 -17.72
N MET A 342 -6.65 -16.65 -18.49
CA MET A 342 -5.67 -16.00 -19.37
C MET A 342 -6.28 -15.52 -20.70
N GLY A 343 -7.47 -16.01 -21.02
CA GLY A 343 -8.12 -15.90 -22.31
C GLY A 343 -9.44 -16.65 -22.30
N PHE A 344 -10.23 -16.41 -23.33
CA PHE A 344 -11.48 -17.12 -23.58
C PHE A 344 -11.43 -17.71 -24.99
N ARG A 345 -12.18 -18.77 -25.25
CA ARG A 345 -12.15 -19.45 -26.55
C ARG A 345 -13.50 -20.00 -26.96
N VAL A 346 -13.72 -20.06 -28.27
CA VAL A 346 -14.84 -20.75 -28.89
C VAL A 346 -14.64 -22.27 -28.90
N ASP A 347 -15.71 -23.03 -29.13
CA ASP A 347 -15.59 -24.47 -29.36
C ASP A 347 -15.04 -24.71 -30.78
N TYR A 348 -13.95 -25.49 -30.89
CA TYR A 348 -13.30 -25.75 -32.17
C TYR A 348 -14.26 -26.38 -33.21
N TYR A 349 -15.22 -27.18 -32.76
CA TYR A 349 -16.12 -27.94 -33.63
C TYR A 349 -17.45 -27.23 -33.92
N THR A 350 -17.70 -26.07 -33.32
CA THR A 350 -18.97 -25.34 -33.47
C THR A 350 -18.84 -24.26 -34.53
N ALA A 351 -19.80 -24.21 -35.47
CA ALA A 351 -19.87 -23.14 -36.47
C ALA A 351 -20.43 -21.86 -35.86
N PRO A 352 -19.90 -20.67 -36.21
CA PRO A 352 -20.57 -19.41 -35.91
C PRO A 352 -21.88 -19.27 -36.72
N HIS A 353 -22.79 -18.42 -36.25
CA HIS A 353 -24.05 -18.09 -36.94
C HIS A 353 -24.25 -16.59 -37.10
N ASN A 354 -25.29 -16.18 -37.82
CA ASN A 354 -25.52 -14.78 -38.19
C ASN A 354 -26.76 -14.19 -37.49
N SER A 355 -27.50 -15.01 -36.75
CA SER A 355 -28.70 -14.56 -36.02
C SER A 355 -28.34 -13.78 -34.76
N ILE A 356 -28.93 -12.59 -34.61
CA ILE A 356 -28.76 -11.68 -33.46
C ILE A 356 -30.01 -11.71 -32.56
N GLU A 357 -31.08 -12.40 -32.97
CA GLU A 357 -32.42 -12.32 -32.34
C GLU A 357 -32.47 -12.91 -30.92
N HIS A 358 -31.56 -13.83 -30.58
CA HIS A 358 -31.55 -14.52 -29.29
C HIS A 358 -30.13 -14.70 -28.75
N GLN A 359 -29.54 -13.63 -28.21
CA GLN A 359 -28.22 -13.69 -27.57
C GLN A 359 -28.32 -14.15 -26.11
N SER A 360 -27.53 -15.17 -25.76
CA SER A 360 -27.33 -15.60 -24.37
C SER A 360 -26.34 -14.68 -23.66
N PHE A 361 -26.69 -14.20 -22.46
CA PHE A 361 -25.85 -13.33 -21.66
C PHE A 361 -25.80 -13.77 -20.18
N VAL A 362 -24.60 -13.85 -19.63
CA VAL A 362 -24.31 -14.10 -18.21
C VAL A 362 -24.58 -12.83 -17.42
N PRO A 363 -25.40 -12.86 -16.35
CA PRO A 363 -25.73 -11.69 -15.56
C PRO A 363 -24.50 -10.91 -15.05
N VAL A 364 -24.66 -9.60 -14.98
CA VAL A 364 -23.64 -8.70 -14.40
C VAL A 364 -23.62 -8.86 -12.89
N GLU A 365 -22.42 -8.86 -12.33
CA GLU A 365 -22.18 -8.83 -10.89
C GLU A 365 -21.38 -7.58 -10.53
N ASP A 366 -21.70 -7.02 -9.37
CA ASP A 366 -21.02 -5.84 -8.85
C ASP A 366 -19.62 -6.23 -8.37
N PRO A 367 -18.59 -5.41 -8.64
CA PRO A 367 -17.25 -5.65 -8.13
C PRO A 367 -17.23 -5.51 -6.61
N LYS A 368 -16.38 -6.30 -5.95
CA LYS A 368 -16.14 -6.20 -4.51
C LYS A 368 -14.93 -5.29 -4.28
N ILE A 369 -15.17 -4.11 -3.70
CA ILE A 369 -14.17 -3.03 -3.57
C ILE A 369 -13.75 -2.86 -2.10
N GLN A 370 -12.46 -2.63 -1.86
CA GLN A 370 -11.91 -2.34 -0.54
C GLN A 370 -10.76 -1.34 -0.56
N ALA A 371 -10.85 -0.33 0.31
CA ALA A 371 -9.73 0.48 0.75
C ALA A 371 -9.17 0.00 2.11
N LYS A 372 -7.85 0.06 2.31
CA LYS A 372 -7.16 -0.26 3.57
C LYS A 372 -6.53 0.98 4.26
N GLY A 373 -6.81 2.18 3.78
CA GLY A 373 -6.31 3.43 4.37
C GLY A 373 -6.87 3.76 5.75
N ASN A 374 -6.30 4.79 6.37
CA ASN A 374 -6.76 5.33 7.66
C ASN A 374 -8.16 5.94 7.53
N LEU A 375 -8.94 5.84 8.61
CA LEU A 375 -10.27 6.45 8.68
C LEU A 375 -10.15 7.91 9.11
N HIS A 376 -10.77 8.81 8.37
CA HIS A 376 -10.80 10.24 8.64
C HIS A 376 -12.26 10.68 8.82
N PRO A 377 -12.60 11.50 9.83
CA PRO A 377 -13.94 12.03 9.97
C PRO A 377 -14.28 12.99 8.83
N LEU A 378 -15.56 13.11 8.48
CA LEU A 378 -16.06 14.25 7.70
C LEU A 378 -16.03 15.52 8.56
N ILE A 379 -16.33 16.68 7.95
CA ILE A 379 -16.37 18.00 8.63
C ILE A 379 -17.12 17.92 9.96
N SER A 380 -18.25 17.21 9.98
CA SER A 380 -18.95 16.84 11.20
C SER A 380 -18.90 15.32 11.40
N PRO A 381 -18.28 14.80 12.48
CA PRO A 381 -18.13 13.36 12.71
C PRO A 381 -19.45 12.57 12.79
N ASN A 382 -20.55 13.21 13.18
CA ASN A 382 -21.89 12.61 13.22
C ASN A 382 -22.53 12.42 11.83
N VAL A 383 -21.95 13.01 10.77
CA VAL A 383 -22.38 12.77 9.38
C VAL A 383 -21.70 11.52 8.82
N GLY A 384 -20.48 11.23 9.28
CA GLY A 384 -19.74 10.06 8.87
C GLY A 384 -18.23 10.29 8.71
N SER A 385 -17.60 9.37 8.00
CA SER A 385 -16.15 9.29 7.84
C SER A 385 -15.79 8.81 6.43
N PHE A 386 -14.53 8.97 6.03
CA PHE A 386 -14.02 8.48 4.75
C PHE A 386 -12.61 7.92 4.90
N ARG A 387 -12.14 7.20 3.87
CA ARG A 387 -10.74 6.80 3.72
C ARG A 387 -10.36 6.75 2.25
N THR A 388 -9.07 6.89 1.98
CA THR A 388 -8.47 6.74 0.65
C THR A 388 -7.40 5.66 0.68
N ASP A 389 -7.26 4.93 -0.42
CA ASP A 389 -6.20 3.93 -0.61
C ASP A 389 -5.68 4.01 -2.04
N GLU A 390 -4.36 4.16 -2.21
CA GLU A 390 -3.73 4.18 -3.53
C GLU A 390 -3.55 2.77 -4.13
N ASN A 391 -3.74 1.72 -3.31
CA ASN A 391 -3.56 0.32 -3.67
C ASN A 391 -4.73 -0.55 -3.19
N GLY A 392 -5.94 -0.01 -3.30
CA GLY A 392 -7.18 -0.68 -2.94
C GLY A 392 -7.45 -1.92 -3.81
N LEU A 393 -8.20 -2.87 -3.26
CA LEU A 393 -8.54 -4.14 -3.90
C LEU A 393 -9.89 -4.02 -4.61
N VAL A 394 -9.93 -4.40 -5.88
CA VAL A 394 -11.17 -4.59 -6.64
C VAL A 394 -11.22 -6.04 -7.12
N PHE A 395 -12.23 -6.79 -6.70
CA PHE A 395 -12.43 -8.17 -7.14
C PHE A 395 -13.65 -8.28 -8.04
N HIS A 396 -13.41 -8.74 -9.26
CA HIS A 396 -14.43 -9.00 -10.26
C HIS A 396 -14.72 -10.50 -10.31
N GLN A 397 -16.00 -10.88 -10.44
CA GLN A 397 -16.39 -12.28 -10.52
C GLN A 397 -17.51 -12.50 -11.53
N SER A 398 -17.60 -13.74 -12.00
CA SER A 398 -18.69 -14.26 -12.79
C SER A 398 -19.11 -15.63 -12.24
N SER A 399 -20.38 -15.72 -11.85
CA SER A 399 -21.02 -16.93 -11.31
C SER A 399 -21.75 -17.75 -12.36
N GLY A 400 -21.66 -17.37 -13.63
CA GLY A 400 -22.39 -18.01 -14.72
C GLY A 400 -23.87 -17.64 -14.79
N ILE A 401 -24.53 -18.14 -15.84
CA ILE A 401 -25.92 -17.80 -16.20
C ILE A 401 -26.88 -18.01 -15.03
N TYR A 402 -26.66 -19.06 -14.24
CA TYR A 402 -27.54 -19.47 -13.15
C TYR A 402 -27.00 -19.13 -11.75
N GLY A 403 -25.82 -18.51 -11.64
CA GLY A 403 -25.23 -18.11 -10.36
C GLY A 403 -24.59 -19.24 -9.53
N HIS A 404 -24.42 -20.45 -10.09
CA HIS A 404 -23.87 -21.63 -9.39
C HIS A 404 -22.44 -21.99 -9.85
N GLY A 405 -21.74 -21.04 -10.46
CA GLY A 405 -20.40 -21.22 -11.02
C GLY A 405 -20.40 -22.03 -12.32
N TYR A 406 -19.25 -22.58 -12.64
CA TYR A 406 -18.97 -23.31 -13.88
C TYR A 406 -18.39 -24.68 -13.58
N PHE A 407 -18.80 -25.69 -14.34
CA PHE A 407 -17.96 -26.87 -14.51
C PHE A 407 -16.81 -26.50 -15.43
N ILE A 408 -15.57 -26.61 -14.95
CA ILE A 408 -14.37 -26.26 -15.70
C ILE A 408 -13.47 -27.50 -15.76
N CYS A 409 -13.10 -27.91 -16.97
CA CYS A 409 -12.09 -28.93 -17.19
C CYS A 409 -10.70 -28.29 -17.13
N LEU A 410 -9.92 -28.59 -16.09
CA LEU A 410 -8.56 -28.06 -15.90
C LEU A 410 -7.55 -28.61 -16.94
N GLY A 411 -7.91 -29.65 -17.67
CA GLY A 411 -7.10 -30.19 -18.78
C GLY A 411 -7.21 -29.36 -20.07
N CYS A 412 -8.43 -29.14 -20.57
CA CYS A 412 -8.64 -28.46 -21.85
C CYS A 412 -9.22 -27.03 -21.75
N GLY A 413 -9.69 -26.61 -20.58
CA GLY A 413 -10.33 -25.31 -20.35
C GLY A 413 -11.82 -25.25 -20.71
N ARG A 414 -12.43 -26.34 -21.22
CA ARG A 414 -13.87 -26.38 -21.52
C ARG A 414 -14.64 -25.99 -20.28
N SER A 415 -15.65 -25.14 -20.44
CA SER A 415 -16.45 -24.65 -19.33
C SER A 415 -17.95 -24.63 -19.66
N GLU A 416 -18.79 -24.94 -18.68
CA GLU A 416 -20.25 -24.87 -18.79
C GLU A 416 -20.84 -24.33 -17.49
N SER A 417 -21.77 -23.37 -17.56
CA SER A 417 -22.44 -22.84 -16.37
C SER A 417 -23.28 -23.91 -15.69
N SER A 418 -23.11 -24.06 -14.38
CA SER A 418 -23.88 -25.01 -13.58
C SER A 418 -25.32 -24.54 -13.45
N ARG A 419 -26.28 -25.37 -13.87
CA ARG A 419 -27.72 -25.07 -13.89
C ARG A 419 -28.38 -25.26 -12.54
N PHE A 420 -27.81 -26.13 -11.72
CA PHE A 420 -28.41 -26.60 -10.48
C PHE A 420 -27.50 -26.25 -9.31
N ASP A 421 -28.09 -25.90 -8.18
CA ASP A 421 -27.35 -25.76 -6.93
C ASP A 421 -26.97 -27.15 -6.39
N ARG A 422 -25.68 -27.37 -6.09
CA ARG A 422 -25.17 -28.65 -5.59
C ARG A 422 -25.82 -29.10 -4.28
N GLN A 423 -26.16 -28.17 -3.40
CA GLN A 423 -26.77 -28.47 -2.10
C GLN A 423 -28.28 -28.65 -2.22
N ARG A 424 -28.97 -27.82 -3.02
CA ARG A 424 -30.44 -27.89 -3.16
C ARG A 424 -30.89 -29.00 -4.12
N ASN A 425 -30.11 -29.31 -5.16
CA ASN A 425 -30.46 -30.27 -6.22
C ASN A 425 -29.28 -31.20 -6.58
N PRO A 426 -28.78 -32.02 -5.63
CA PRO A 426 -27.56 -32.81 -5.81
C PRO A 426 -27.64 -33.82 -6.96
N GLU A 427 -28.79 -34.46 -7.19
CA GLU A 427 -28.98 -35.45 -8.26
C GLU A 427 -28.86 -34.82 -9.65
N LYS A 428 -29.62 -33.75 -9.91
CA LYS A 428 -29.58 -33.02 -11.20
C LYS A 428 -28.24 -32.35 -11.44
N TRP A 429 -27.59 -31.84 -10.39
CA TRP A 429 -26.22 -31.32 -10.47
C TRP A 429 -25.24 -32.42 -10.86
N GLY A 430 -25.35 -33.61 -10.24
CA GLY A 430 -24.54 -34.78 -10.56
C GLY A 430 -24.75 -35.29 -11.98
N GLU A 431 -25.98 -35.27 -12.48
CA GLU A 431 -26.33 -35.61 -13.87
C GLU A 431 -25.69 -34.62 -14.86
N GLN A 432 -25.84 -33.31 -14.64
CA GLN A 432 -25.20 -32.30 -15.48
C GLN A 432 -23.68 -32.47 -15.49
N ARG A 433 -23.07 -32.68 -14.31
CA ARG A 433 -21.63 -32.96 -14.21
C ARG A 433 -21.25 -34.17 -15.05
N THR A 434 -21.97 -35.28 -14.92
CA THR A 434 -21.70 -36.53 -15.65
C THR A 434 -21.80 -36.35 -17.16
N ASN A 435 -22.74 -35.54 -17.63
CA ASN A 435 -22.85 -35.18 -19.04
C ASN A 435 -21.67 -34.31 -19.50
N PHE A 436 -21.27 -33.34 -18.68
CA PHE A 436 -20.10 -32.50 -18.96
C PHE A 436 -18.79 -33.31 -19.01
N LEU A 437 -18.65 -34.40 -18.24
CA LEU A 437 -17.46 -35.26 -18.32
C LEU A 437 -17.24 -35.89 -19.71
N LYS A 438 -18.27 -35.92 -20.58
CA LYS A 438 -18.21 -36.47 -21.94
C LYS A 438 -17.87 -35.41 -23.01
N HIS A 439 -17.23 -34.30 -22.63
CA HIS A 439 -16.91 -33.21 -23.55
C HIS A 439 -15.77 -33.55 -24.53
N LEU A 440 -15.76 -32.86 -25.67
CA LEU A 440 -14.61 -32.79 -26.57
C LEU A 440 -13.69 -31.63 -26.13
N PRO A 441 -12.36 -31.74 -26.37
CA PRO A 441 -11.45 -30.62 -26.15
C PRO A 441 -11.81 -29.44 -27.07
N MET A 442 -11.57 -28.21 -26.64
CA MET A 442 -11.80 -26.99 -27.46
C MET A 442 -10.70 -26.77 -28.52
N LYS A 443 -10.09 -27.87 -28.99
CA LYS A 443 -8.96 -27.94 -29.91
C LYS A 443 -9.14 -29.17 -30.81
N PRO A 444 -8.43 -29.25 -31.95
CA PRO A 444 -8.42 -30.47 -32.76
C PRO A 444 -7.99 -31.69 -31.92
N ILE A 445 -8.46 -32.88 -32.27
CA ILE A 445 -7.95 -34.13 -31.69
C ILE A 445 -6.67 -34.52 -32.44
N SER A 446 -5.62 -34.89 -31.70
CA SER A 446 -4.28 -35.17 -32.25
C SER A 446 -4.25 -36.35 -33.22
N LYS A 447 -5.17 -37.31 -33.08
CA LYS A 447 -5.30 -38.52 -33.91
C LYS A 447 -6.11 -38.35 -35.22
N GLY A 448 -6.50 -37.12 -35.59
CA GLY A 448 -7.26 -36.86 -36.82
C GLY A 448 -8.77 -36.66 -36.58
N GLN A 449 -9.63 -37.31 -37.37
CA GLN A 449 -11.09 -37.08 -37.30
C GLN A 449 -11.70 -37.60 -35.99
N VAL A 450 -12.69 -36.86 -35.48
CA VAL A 450 -13.47 -37.24 -34.29
C VAL A 450 -14.15 -38.60 -34.53
N SER A 451 -13.86 -39.59 -33.69
CA SER A 451 -14.47 -40.92 -33.79
C SER A 451 -15.88 -40.94 -33.20
N LYS A 452 -16.65 -42.00 -33.50
CA LYS A 452 -17.97 -42.22 -32.86
C LYS A 452 -17.86 -42.47 -31.35
N GLU A 453 -16.72 -42.98 -30.90
CA GLU A 453 -16.44 -43.21 -29.48
C GLU A 453 -16.12 -41.89 -28.77
N ASP A 454 -15.37 -40.99 -29.41
CA ASP A 454 -15.09 -39.63 -28.92
C ASP A 454 -16.37 -38.83 -28.68
N LEU A 455 -17.33 -38.91 -29.61
CA LEU A 455 -18.63 -38.27 -29.49
C LEU A 455 -19.50 -38.86 -28.35
N LYS A 456 -19.27 -40.12 -27.98
CA LYS A 456 -20.08 -40.83 -26.99
C LYS A 456 -19.52 -40.74 -25.57
N TYR A 457 -18.19 -40.73 -25.44
CA TYR A 457 -17.48 -40.82 -24.16
C TYR A 457 -16.60 -39.61 -23.85
N GLY A 458 -16.57 -38.61 -24.73
CA GLY A 458 -15.62 -37.50 -24.66
C GLY A 458 -14.21 -37.92 -25.08
N ALA A 459 -13.45 -36.94 -25.58
CA ALA A 459 -12.07 -37.13 -26.06
C ALA A 459 -11.03 -36.32 -25.27
N CYS A 460 -11.45 -35.63 -24.21
CA CYS A 460 -10.55 -34.93 -23.31
C CYS A 460 -9.96 -35.93 -22.31
N ASP A 461 -8.66 -36.23 -22.48
CA ASP A 461 -7.77 -37.11 -21.70
C ASP A 461 -8.36 -38.45 -21.15
N PRO A 462 -7.98 -39.62 -21.71
CA PRO A 462 -8.57 -40.91 -21.36
C PRO A 462 -8.36 -41.36 -19.90
N ASP A 463 -7.26 -40.98 -19.25
CA ASP A 463 -6.79 -41.61 -18.02
C ASP A 463 -7.32 -40.93 -16.73
N GLU A 464 -7.83 -39.69 -16.80
CA GLU A 464 -8.26 -38.92 -15.62
C GLU A 464 -9.59 -38.16 -15.81
N LYS A 465 -10.57 -38.77 -16.49
CA LYS A 465 -11.83 -38.13 -16.90
C LYS A 465 -12.66 -37.43 -15.79
N GLY A 466 -12.35 -37.64 -14.51
CA GLY A 466 -13.11 -37.09 -13.37
C GLY A 466 -12.37 -36.11 -12.43
N TYR A 467 -11.04 -36.16 -12.34
CA TYR A 467 -10.26 -35.40 -11.33
C TYR A 467 -9.98 -33.96 -11.74
N LEU A 468 -9.88 -33.72 -13.05
CA LEU A 468 -9.59 -32.40 -13.62
C LEU A 468 -10.84 -31.50 -13.75
N VAL A 469 -12.04 -32.04 -13.56
CA VAL A 469 -13.29 -31.24 -13.66
C VAL A 469 -13.71 -30.75 -12.28
N GLN A 470 -13.63 -29.44 -12.07
CA GLN A 470 -14.03 -28.76 -10.84
C GLN A 470 -15.22 -27.82 -11.08
N ASN A 471 -15.98 -27.55 -10.02
CA ASN A 471 -17.00 -26.50 -10.03
C ASN A 471 -16.41 -25.24 -9.39
N LEU A 472 -16.14 -24.23 -10.22
CA LEU A 472 -15.40 -23.03 -9.86
C LEU A 472 -16.12 -21.78 -10.38
N PHE A 473 -15.85 -20.64 -9.76
CA PHE A 473 -16.21 -19.34 -10.31
C PHE A 473 -15.09 -18.85 -11.25
N ILE A 474 -15.41 -17.87 -12.09
CA ILE A 474 -14.39 -17.13 -12.85
C ILE A 474 -14.21 -15.81 -12.13
N GLY A 475 -12.97 -15.42 -11.83
CA GLY A 475 -12.70 -14.19 -11.11
C GLY A 475 -11.36 -13.59 -11.44
N ALA A 476 -11.22 -12.30 -11.18
CA ALA A 476 -9.99 -11.54 -11.37
C ALA A 476 -9.86 -10.50 -10.26
N GLN A 477 -8.64 -10.31 -9.77
CA GLN A 477 -8.32 -9.24 -8.84
C GLN A 477 -7.62 -8.11 -9.58
N ASP A 478 -7.92 -6.89 -9.17
CA ASP A 478 -7.22 -5.69 -9.59
C ASP A 478 -6.87 -4.81 -8.39
N ARG A 479 -5.84 -3.99 -8.58
CA ARG A 479 -5.34 -3.04 -7.59
C ARG A 479 -5.36 -1.64 -8.17
N THR A 480 -5.99 -0.69 -7.48
CA THR A 480 -6.24 0.65 -8.02
C THR A 480 -6.48 1.66 -6.90
N ASN A 481 -6.54 2.95 -7.23
CA ASN A 481 -6.97 3.98 -6.29
C ASN A 481 -8.45 3.78 -5.92
N VAL A 482 -8.75 3.89 -4.63
CA VAL A 482 -10.09 3.74 -4.07
C VAL A 482 -10.34 4.84 -3.04
N PHE A 483 -11.54 5.42 -3.09
CA PHE A 483 -12.12 6.24 -2.03
C PHE A 483 -13.34 5.51 -1.46
N GLU A 484 -13.40 5.38 -0.14
CA GLU A 484 -14.57 4.86 0.58
C GLU A 484 -15.12 5.91 1.53
N MET A 485 -16.44 6.05 1.56
CA MET A 485 -17.16 6.93 2.47
C MET A 485 -18.23 6.14 3.23
N TYR A 486 -18.38 6.46 4.51
CA TYR A 486 -19.30 5.81 5.44
C TYR A 486 -20.18 6.89 6.04
N LEU A 487 -21.47 6.80 5.74
CA LEU A 487 -22.42 7.83 6.11
C LEU A 487 -23.28 7.38 7.29
N LYS A 488 -23.63 8.33 8.15
CA LYS A 488 -24.46 8.14 9.34
C LYS A 488 -25.79 8.88 9.20
N ASP A 489 -26.78 8.43 9.95
CA ASP A 489 -27.97 9.21 10.24
C ASP A 489 -27.65 10.21 11.36
N PRO A 490 -27.70 11.52 11.11
CA PRO A 490 -27.31 12.53 12.10
C PRO A 490 -28.23 12.57 13.33
N GLU A 491 -29.46 12.07 13.23
CA GLU A 491 -30.39 12.04 14.38
C GLU A 491 -30.09 10.90 15.35
N THR A 492 -29.62 9.76 14.82
CA THR A 492 -29.36 8.54 15.61
C THR A 492 -27.88 8.29 15.88
N ASP A 493 -26.98 9.02 15.19
CA ASP A 493 -25.52 8.83 15.16
C ASP A 493 -25.07 7.41 14.75
N LYS A 494 -25.96 6.66 14.08
CA LYS A 494 -25.69 5.31 13.58
C LYS A 494 -25.35 5.32 12.11
N PHE A 495 -24.45 4.43 11.70
CA PHE A 495 -24.18 4.22 10.29
C PHE A 495 -25.42 3.75 9.51
N LEU A 496 -25.50 4.16 8.25
CA LEU A 496 -26.46 3.63 7.28
C LEU A 496 -26.25 2.12 7.10
N HIS A 497 -27.26 1.31 7.39
CA HIS A 497 -27.13 -0.16 7.44
C HIS A 497 -28.38 -0.95 7.06
N THR A 498 -29.55 -0.32 6.94
CA THR A 498 -30.82 -1.00 6.61
C THR A 498 -30.97 -1.25 5.09
N GLU A 499 -31.93 -2.07 4.67
CA GLU A 499 -32.21 -2.26 3.24
C GLU A 499 -32.72 -0.98 2.55
N GLU A 500 -33.39 -0.08 3.29
CA GLU A 500 -33.76 1.23 2.74
C GLU A 500 -32.53 2.11 2.55
N ASP A 501 -31.62 2.10 3.53
CA ASP A 501 -30.34 2.81 3.44
C ASP A 501 -29.47 2.27 2.31
N ARG A 502 -29.59 0.98 1.97
CA ARG A 502 -28.87 0.38 0.85
C ARG A 502 -29.20 1.07 -0.48
N VAL A 503 -30.46 1.45 -0.69
CA VAL A 503 -30.90 2.21 -1.87
C VAL A 503 -30.28 3.61 -1.86
N ILE A 504 -30.24 4.26 -0.69
CA ILE A 504 -29.61 5.57 -0.52
C ILE A 504 -28.11 5.48 -0.84
N ALA A 505 -27.39 4.56 -0.20
CA ALA A 505 -25.95 4.36 -0.38
C ALA A 505 -25.59 4.03 -1.84
N LEU A 506 -26.36 3.14 -2.49
CA LEU A 506 -26.14 2.81 -3.91
C LEU A 506 -26.39 4.02 -4.81
N THR A 507 -27.46 4.77 -4.58
CA THR A 507 -27.78 5.97 -5.36
C THR A 507 -26.71 7.06 -5.18
N LEU A 508 -26.25 7.26 -3.94
CA LEU A 508 -25.16 8.18 -3.64
C LEU A 508 -23.83 7.75 -4.25
N SER A 509 -23.53 6.45 -4.33
CA SER A 509 -22.31 5.96 -4.99
C SER A 509 -22.24 6.38 -6.47
N VAL A 510 -23.38 6.38 -7.17
CA VAL A 510 -23.49 6.86 -8.56
C VAL A 510 -23.36 8.38 -8.63
N ALA A 511 -24.11 9.10 -7.81
CA ALA A 511 -24.09 10.57 -7.82
C ALA A 511 -22.71 11.14 -7.44
N PHE A 512 -22.04 10.55 -6.45
CA PHE A 512 -20.69 10.96 -6.05
C PHE A 512 -19.64 10.60 -7.12
N ARG A 513 -19.74 9.45 -7.79
CA ARG A 513 -18.88 9.14 -8.94
C ARG A 513 -18.98 10.21 -10.02
N ASP A 514 -20.21 10.59 -10.40
CA ASP A 514 -20.45 11.56 -11.48
C ASP A 514 -20.02 12.98 -11.09
N ALA A 515 -20.26 13.35 -9.83
CA ALA A 515 -19.75 14.60 -9.24
C ALA A 515 -18.22 14.63 -9.22
N LEU A 516 -17.55 13.54 -8.82
CA LEU A 516 -16.09 13.48 -8.80
C LEU A 516 -15.51 13.58 -10.22
N ALA A 517 -16.09 12.87 -11.19
CA ALA A 517 -15.70 12.96 -12.58
C ALA A 517 -15.82 14.40 -13.12
N SER A 518 -16.91 15.08 -12.76
CA SER A 518 -17.15 16.49 -13.11
C SER A 518 -16.12 17.42 -12.46
N CYS A 519 -15.72 17.17 -11.20
CA CYS A 519 -14.66 17.93 -10.53
C CYS A 519 -13.30 17.79 -11.25
N HIS A 520 -13.00 16.62 -11.82
CA HIS A 520 -11.78 16.38 -12.59
C HIS A 520 -11.88 16.76 -14.08
N GLY A 521 -13.09 16.98 -14.61
CA GLY A 521 -13.31 17.22 -16.03
C GLY A 521 -13.09 15.98 -16.92
N ILE A 522 -13.37 14.79 -16.38
CA ILE A 522 -13.25 13.50 -17.08
C ILE A 522 -14.63 12.87 -17.31
N ASN A 523 -14.69 11.83 -18.14
CA ASN A 523 -15.90 11.04 -18.30
C ASN A 523 -16.16 10.21 -17.03
N ALA A 524 -17.41 10.18 -16.55
CA ALA A 524 -17.83 9.36 -15.40
C ALA A 524 -17.50 7.87 -15.58
N GLU A 525 -17.46 7.39 -16.84
CA GLU A 525 -17.12 6.00 -17.13
C GLU A 525 -15.66 5.63 -16.80
N GLU A 526 -14.76 6.59 -16.60
CA GLU A 526 -13.37 6.36 -16.11
C GLU A 526 -13.34 5.92 -14.64
N LEU A 527 -14.40 6.21 -13.89
CA LEU A 527 -14.57 5.84 -12.50
C LEU A 527 -15.58 4.71 -12.36
N GLY A 528 -15.27 3.76 -11.48
CA GLY A 528 -16.18 2.74 -11.01
C GLY A 528 -16.80 3.13 -9.68
N PHE A 529 -17.89 2.45 -9.33
CA PHE A 529 -18.62 2.68 -8.08
C PHE A 529 -19.10 1.35 -7.51
N GLY A 530 -19.44 1.35 -6.22
CA GLY A 530 -20.09 0.21 -5.59
C GLY A 530 -20.41 0.47 -4.13
N ILE A 531 -21.14 -0.47 -3.53
CA ILE A 531 -21.38 -0.47 -2.09
C ILE A 531 -21.04 -1.81 -1.47
N ARG A 532 -20.53 -1.79 -0.25
CA ARG A 532 -20.23 -2.99 0.53
C ARG A 532 -20.64 -2.80 1.99
N GLN A 533 -21.31 -3.79 2.56
CA GLN A 533 -21.57 -3.82 3.99
C GLN A 533 -20.32 -4.26 4.75
N ILE A 534 -19.95 -3.52 5.78
CA ILE A 534 -18.76 -3.72 6.62
C ILE A 534 -19.08 -3.47 8.09
N GLU A 535 -18.11 -3.75 8.97
CA GLU A 535 -18.18 -3.41 10.39
C GLU A 535 -17.08 -2.38 10.72
N ILE A 536 -17.48 -1.21 11.22
CA ILE A 536 -16.59 -0.17 11.74
C ILE A 536 -16.91 -0.03 13.22
N GLU A 537 -15.90 -0.19 14.10
CA GLU A 537 -16.09 0.02 15.55
C GLU A 537 -17.25 -0.78 16.16
N GLN A 538 -17.49 -2.01 15.68
CA GLN A 538 -18.60 -2.89 16.08
C GLN A 538 -20.00 -2.46 15.58
N GLU A 539 -20.07 -1.44 14.72
CA GLU A 539 -21.29 -1.04 14.03
C GLU A 539 -21.27 -1.45 12.56
N VAL A 540 -22.42 -1.91 12.08
CA VAL A 540 -22.60 -2.25 10.66
C VAL A 540 -22.75 -0.96 9.86
N ALA A 541 -22.01 -0.84 8.76
CA ALA A 541 -22.05 0.32 7.87
C ALA A 541 -22.02 -0.08 6.40
N PHE A 542 -22.53 0.78 5.52
CA PHE A 542 -22.25 0.74 4.08
C PHE A 542 -21.01 1.55 3.73
N ALA A 543 -20.02 0.89 3.15
CA ALA A 543 -18.92 1.50 2.42
C ALA A 543 -19.43 1.93 1.04
N ILE A 544 -19.51 3.24 0.80
CA ILE A 544 -19.76 3.83 -0.51
C ILE A 544 -18.42 4.01 -1.20
N SER A 545 -18.16 3.22 -2.23
CA SER A 545 -16.85 3.15 -2.88
C SER A 545 -16.86 3.81 -4.25
N ILE A 546 -15.82 4.59 -4.55
CA ILE A 546 -15.47 5.07 -5.89
C ILE A 546 -14.03 4.62 -6.16
N TYR A 547 -13.77 4.11 -7.36
CA TYR A 547 -12.43 3.61 -7.71
C TYR A 547 -12.08 3.95 -9.16
N ASP A 548 -10.80 3.98 -9.50
CA ASP A 548 -10.38 4.20 -10.89
C ASP A 548 -10.53 2.90 -11.68
N LYS A 549 -11.28 2.92 -12.80
CA LYS A 549 -11.39 1.73 -13.68
C LYS A 549 -10.09 1.42 -14.41
N ALA A 550 -9.22 2.42 -14.60
CA ALA A 550 -7.86 2.19 -15.03
C ALA A 550 -7.14 1.39 -13.94
N SER A 551 -6.86 0.11 -14.23
CA SER A 551 -6.09 -0.73 -13.33
C SER A 551 -4.77 -0.06 -12.94
N GLY A 552 -4.26 -0.30 -11.73
CA GLY A 552 -3.08 0.41 -11.21
C GLY A 552 -3.35 1.87 -10.79
N GLY A 553 -4.52 2.42 -11.12
CA GLY A 553 -4.96 3.72 -10.65
C GLY A 553 -4.45 4.90 -11.49
N ALA A 554 -5.34 5.86 -11.75
CA ALA A 554 -5.03 7.16 -12.36
C ALA A 554 -4.85 8.27 -11.30
N GLY A 555 -5.21 7.98 -10.04
CA GLY A 555 -5.19 8.90 -8.91
C GLY A 555 -6.45 9.76 -8.77
N PHE A 556 -7.51 9.52 -9.54
CA PHE A 556 -8.70 10.38 -9.49
C PHE A 556 -9.49 10.14 -8.20
N SER A 557 -9.92 8.90 -7.97
CA SER A 557 -10.69 8.49 -6.80
C SER A 557 -9.99 8.81 -5.48
N SER A 558 -8.69 8.51 -5.34
CA SER A 558 -7.95 8.81 -4.11
C SER A 558 -7.75 10.30 -3.81
N THR A 559 -8.14 11.20 -4.72
CA THR A 559 -8.15 12.65 -4.47
C THR A 559 -9.54 13.20 -4.15
N ALA A 560 -10.57 12.35 -4.06
CA ALA A 560 -11.94 12.76 -3.77
C ALA A 560 -12.07 13.55 -2.46
N HIS A 561 -11.25 13.25 -1.46
CA HIS A 561 -11.21 13.97 -0.18
C HIS A 561 -10.82 15.45 -0.33
N GLN A 562 -10.12 15.83 -1.41
CA GLN A 562 -9.78 17.21 -1.72
C GLN A 562 -10.98 18.01 -2.26
N TYR A 563 -12.07 17.32 -2.61
CA TYR A 563 -13.25 17.91 -3.24
C TYR A 563 -14.53 17.70 -2.43
N LEU A 564 -14.49 17.26 -1.17
CA LEU A 564 -15.68 16.87 -0.39
C LEU A 564 -16.84 17.88 -0.49
N ASP A 565 -16.60 19.17 -0.24
CA ASP A 565 -17.65 20.21 -0.34
C ASP A 565 -18.27 20.28 -1.75
N LYS A 566 -17.42 20.30 -2.79
CA LYS A 566 -17.86 20.30 -4.19
C LYS A 566 -18.60 19.01 -4.56
N LEU A 567 -18.12 17.88 -4.05
CA LEU A 567 -18.66 16.55 -4.27
C LEU A 567 -20.10 16.46 -3.77
N PHE A 568 -20.36 16.89 -2.52
CA PHE A 568 -21.72 16.92 -1.96
C PHE A 568 -22.64 17.89 -2.70
N LYS A 569 -22.16 19.10 -3.01
CA LYS A 569 -22.95 20.11 -3.75
C LYS A 569 -23.32 19.64 -5.16
N GLN A 570 -22.37 19.07 -5.89
CA GLN A 570 -22.62 18.54 -7.23
C GLN A 570 -23.51 17.29 -7.19
N ALA A 571 -23.31 16.38 -6.24
CA ALA A 571 -24.20 15.22 -6.09
C ALA A 571 -25.65 15.66 -5.79
N LYS A 572 -25.84 16.67 -4.94
CA LYS A 572 -27.17 17.27 -4.71
C LYS A 572 -27.77 17.84 -5.99
N SER A 573 -26.96 18.54 -6.80
CA SER A 573 -27.39 19.08 -8.10
C SER A 573 -27.80 17.98 -9.08
N ILE A 574 -27.05 16.87 -9.16
CA ILE A 574 -27.35 15.72 -10.04
C ILE A 574 -28.67 15.05 -9.62
N LEU A 575 -28.90 14.90 -8.32
CA LEU A 575 -30.12 14.29 -7.78
C LEU A 575 -31.36 15.20 -7.92
N ASN A 576 -31.16 16.52 -8.02
CA ASN A 576 -32.18 17.49 -8.38
C ASN A 576 -32.39 17.52 -9.91
N CYS A 577 -32.91 16.40 -10.43
CA CYS A 577 -33.09 16.15 -11.85
C CYS A 577 -34.01 17.19 -12.52
N ASP A 578 -33.54 17.79 -13.61
CA ASP A 578 -34.30 18.77 -14.42
C ASP A 578 -35.60 18.20 -15.02
N ASP A 579 -35.62 16.89 -15.31
CA ASP A 579 -36.80 16.18 -15.84
C ASP A 579 -37.76 15.69 -14.75
N GLU A 580 -37.48 16.00 -13.47
CA GLU A 580 -38.33 15.68 -12.30
C GLU A 580 -38.71 14.18 -12.15
N CYS A 581 -37.93 13.24 -12.68
CA CYS A 581 -38.29 11.82 -12.73
C CYS A 581 -38.55 11.15 -11.36
N ASP A 582 -39.34 10.07 -11.29
CA ASP A 582 -39.74 9.48 -10.01
C ASP A 582 -38.65 8.63 -9.30
N SER A 583 -37.62 8.20 -10.03
CA SER A 583 -36.56 7.33 -9.48
C SER A 583 -35.17 7.63 -10.06
N ALA A 584 -34.96 7.35 -11.34
CA ALA A 584 -33.71 7.56 -12.07
C ALA A 584 -34.02 7.69 -13.57
N CYS A 585 -33.30 8.56 -14.28
CA CYS A 585 -33.42 8.74 -15.73
C CYS A 585 -32.06 9.06 -16.36
N HIS A 586 -32.00 9.15 -17.69
CA HIS A 586 -30.76 9.46 -18.42
C HIS A 586 -30.20 10.86 -18.17
N SER A 587 -31.03 11.79 -17.71
CA SER A 587 -30.62 13.16 -17.38
C SER A 587 -29.97 13.28 -15.99
N CYS A 588 -30.09 12.25 -15.13
CA CYS A 588 -29.52 12.29 -13.78
C CYS A 588 -28.59 11.11 -13.44
N LEU A 589 -29.06 9.85 -13.49
CA LEU A 589 -28.35 8.70 -12.91
C LEU A 589 -28.14 7.53 -13.88
N LEU A 590 -28.83 7.49 -15.02
CA LEU A 590 -28.78 6.37 -15.96
C LEU A 590 -27.75 6.58 -17.07
N SER A 591 -26.65 5.84 -16.99
CA SER A 591 -25.57 5.73 -17.97
C SER A 591 -25.48 4.29 -18.52
N TYR A 592 -24.50 4.02 -19.39
CA TYR A 592 -24.26 2.68 -19.92
C TYR A 592 -24.06 1.66 -18.80
N ASP A 593 -23.24 1.97 -17.79
CA ASP A 593 -22.92 1.04 -16.71
C ASP A 593 -24.01 0.91 -15.63
N THR A 594 -24.79 1.95 -15.33
CA THR A 594 -25.87 1.90 -14.31
C THR A 594 -27.18 1.26 -14.80
N ARG A 595 -27.33 0.97 -16.11
CA ARG A 595 -28.55 0.35 -16.66
C ARG A 595 -28.98 -0.95 -15.97
N PHE A 596 -28.01 -1.70 -15.43
CA PHE A 596 -28.23 -2.99 -14.74
C PHE A 596 -28.72 -2.87 -13.30
N ILE A 597 -28.73 -1.66 -12.75
CA ILE A 597 -29.17 -1.36 -11.38
C ILE A 597 -30.25 -0.28 -11.34
N SER A 598 -30.83 0.08 -12.48
CA SER A 598 -31.83 1.15 -12.62
C SER A 598 -33.03 0.96 -11.68
N ASP A 599 -33.43 -0.29 -11.43
CA ASP A 599 -34.49 -0.70 -10.51
C ASP A 599 -34.15 -0.49 -9.02
N LYS A 600 -32.87 -0.26 -8.70
CA LYS A 600 -32.35 -0.10 -7.33
C LYS A 600 -31.95 1.34 -7.00
N LEU A 601 -32.11 2.27 -7.95
CA LEU A 601 -31.76 3.68 -7.77
C LEU A 601 -33.01 4.49 -7.41
N ASN A 602 -32.86 5.44 -6.47
CA ASN A 602 -33.94 6.35 -6.13
C ASN A 602 -33.38 7.73 -5.74
N ARG A 603 -33.44 8.67 -6.67
CA ARG A 603 -32.91 10.03 -6.49
C ARG A 603 -33.59 10.78 -5.35
N ILE A 604 -34.90 10.57 -5.13
CA ILE A 604 -35.69 11.32 -4.15
C ILE A 604 -35.25 10.94 -2.73
N LYS A 605 -35.07 9.64 -2.46
CA LYS A 605 -34.57 9.16 -1.17
C LYS A 605 -33.16 9.68 -0.88
N ALA A 606 -32.26 9.60 -1.86
CA ALA A 606 -30.89 10.09 -1.70
C ALA A 606 -30.81 11.62 -1.54
N LEU A 607 -31.61 12.37 -2.30
CA LEU A 607 -31.69 13.82 -2.20
C LEU A 607 -32.17 14.25 -0.81
N LYS A 608 -33.24 13.62 -0.30
CA LYS A 608 -33.76 13.89 1.06
C LYS A 608 -32.70 13.67 2.13
N TYR A 609 -31.89 12.61 2.00
CA TYR A 609 -30.78 12.35 2.91
C TYR A 609 -29.69 13.45 2.80
N LEU A 610 -29.29 13.86 1.59
CA LEU A 610 -28.32 14.95 1.45
C LEU A 610 -28.84 16.28 2.00
N GLU A 611 -30.14 16.54 1.88
CA GLU A 611 -30.77 17.73 2.46
C GLU A 611 -30.70 17.73 3.99
N SER A 612 -30.92 16.58 4.64
CA SER A 612 -30.88 16.49 6.11
C SER A 612 -29.48 16.74 6.69
N ILE A 613 -28.41 16.38 5.97
CA ILE A 613 -27.02 16.59 6.42
C ILE A 613 -26.41 17.90 5.89
N SER A 614 -27.07 18.62 4.99
CA SER A 614 -26.46 19.76 4.27
C SER A 614 -25.89 20.85 5.18
N ASN A 615 -26.62 21.23 6.24
CA ASN A 615 -26.17 22.22 7.22
C ASN A 615 -24.99 21.72 8.08
N LEU A 616 -24.87 20.40 8.26
CA LEU A 616 -23.79 19.76 9.04
C LEU A 616 -22.50 19.61 8.23
N LEU A 617 -22.57 19.76 6.91
CA LEU A 617 -21.41 19.77 6.02
C LEU A 617 -20.81 21.17 5.88
N GLU A 618 -21.46 22.20 6.41
CA GLU A 618 -20.88 23.54 6.48
C GLU A 618 -19.85 23.62 7.61
N LEU A 619 -18.81 24.44 7.42
CA LEU A 619 -17.87 24.75 8.49
C LEU A 619 -18.60 25.39 9.68
N PRO A 620 -18.35 24.96 10.93
CA PRO A 620 -18.85 25.65 12.11
C PRO A 620 -18.39 27.12 12.15
N GLU A 621 -19.18 28.01 12.75
CA GLU A 621 -18.87 29.46 12.79
C GLU A 621 -17.49 29.74 13.40
N HIS A 622 -17.12 29.08 14.50
CA HIS A 622 -15.80 29.24 15.12
C HIS A 622 -14.63 28.80 14.22
N ALA A 623 -14.86 27.90 13.25
CA ALA A 623 -13.87 27.50 12.26
C ALA A 623 -13.89 28.41 11.02
N LYS A 624 -15.07 28.94 10.63
CA LYS A 624 -15.20 29.98 9.60
C LYS A 624 -14.46 31.25 9.98
N ASP A 625 -14.50 31.62 11.26
CA ASP A 625 -13.86 32.83 11.79
C ASP A 625 -12.33 32.74 11.86
N LEU A 626 -11.73 31.55 11.70
CA LEU A 626 -10.28 31.39 11.72
C LEU A 626 -9.59 32.09 10.55
N LEU A 627 -10.18 32.03 9.34
CA LEU A 627 -9.59 32.59 8.12
C LEU A 627 -10.66 33.20 7.20
N PRO A 628 -10.35 34.26 6.43
CA PRO A 628 -11.28 34.81 5.44
C PRO A 628 -11.56 33.79 4.34
N GLU A 629 -12.83 33.56 3.98
CA GLU A 629 -13.23 32.52 3.02
C GLU A 629 -12.62 31.14 3.37
N ALA A 630 -12.60 30.78 4.67
CA ALA A 630 -12.10 29.50 5.14
C ALA A 630 -12.78 28.33 4.43
N SER A 631 -11.98 27.35 4.05
CA SER A 631 -12.43 26.05 3.53
C SER A 631 -11.82 24.92 4.34
N TYR A 632 -12.56 23.82 4.48
CA TYR A 632 -12.11 22.67 5.27
C TYR A 632 -10.90 22.00 4.62
N CYS A 633 -9.87 21.72 5.42
CA CYS A 633 -8.71 20.94 5.02
C CYS A 633 -8.79 19.55 5.66
N GLY A 634 -9.28 18.56 4.89
CA GLY A 634 -9.40 17.16 5.35
C GLY A 634 -8.10 16.35 5.34
N GLN A 635 -6.96 16.98 5.05
CA GLN A 635 -5.63 16.35 5.06
C GLN A 635 -4.85 16.74 6.31
N SER A 636 -3.90 15.90 6.70
CA SER A 636 -2.90 16.32 7.69
C SER A 636 -2.10 17.53 7.19
N ILE A 637 -1.59 18.35 8.11
CA ILE A 637 -0.81 19.54 7.77
C ILE A 637 0.40 19.15 6.90
N ASP A 638 1.07 18.03 7.20
CA ASP A 638 2.21 17.52 6.43
C ASP A 638 1.86 17.18 4.99
N GLU A 639 0.78 16.42 4.78
CA GLU A 639 0.28 16.09 3.44
C GLU A 639 -0.08 17.35 2.66
N ARG A 640 -0.67 18.35 3.34
CA ARG A 640 -1.10 19.59 2.70
C ARG A 640 0.08 20.46 2.29
N VAL A 641 1.12 20.56 3.13
CA VAL A 641 2.37 21.24 2.78
C VAL A 641 3.06 20.56 1.59
N ALA A 642 3.16 19.21 1.60
CA ALA A 642 3.73 18.45 0.49
C ALA A 642 2.93 18.66 -0.82
N HIS A 643 1.60 18.64 -0.74
CA HIS A 643 0.71 18.92 -1.87
C HIS A 643 1.01 20.28 -2.51
N TYR A 644 1.17 21.34 -1.71
CA TYR A 644 1.47 22.67 -2.23
C TYR A 644 2.87 22.75 -2.86
N PHE A 645 3.88 22.11 -2.28
CA PHE A 645 5.20 22.04 -2.93
C PHE A 645 5.13 21.37 -4.32
N LEU A 646 4.34 20.29 -4.47
CA LEU A 646 4.11 19.63 -5.76
C LEU A 646 3.40 20.54 -6.78
N ARG A 647 2.49 21.40 -6.31
CA ARG A 647 1.81 22.41 -7.14
C ARG A 647 2.69 23.61 -7.50
N GLY A 648 3.96 23.61 -7.10
CA GLY A 648 4.92 24.62 -7.50
C GLY A 648 5.20 25.68 -6.44
N TYR A 649 4.59 25.60 -5.25
CA TYR A 649 4.93 26.50 -4.15
C TYR A 649 6.41 26.36 -3.77
N LYS A 650 7.05 27.47 -3.38
CA LYS A 650 8.51 27.54 -3.20
C LYS A 650 8.95 27.92 -1.80
N GLN A 651 8.07 28.50 -1.00
CA GLN A 651 8.37 28.89 0.38
C GLN A 651 7.26 28.43 1.31
N VAL A 652 7.64 27.95 2.48
CA VAL A 652 6.76 27.77 3.64
C VAL A 652 7.16 28.77 4.72
N ARG A 653 6.18 29.44 5.33
CA ARG A 653 6.36 30.38 6.45
C ARG A 653 5.71 29.80 7.69
N LEU A 654 6.47 29.61 8.75
CA LEU A 654 6.03 29.02 10.01
C LEU A 654 5.94 30.09 11.08
N TYR A 655 4.83 30.14 11.81
CA TYR A 655 4.63 31.08 12.91
C TYR A 655 4.70 30.31 14.23
N LEU A 656 5.82 30.46 14.95
CA LEU A 656 5.97 29.86 16.28
C LEU A 656 5.23 30.74 17.30
N GLN A 657 4.32 30.14 18.07
CA GLN A 657 3.42 30.82 19.00
C GLN A 657 3.44 30.14 20.38
N GLY A 658 2.69 30.70 21.33
CA GLY A 658 2.61 30.21 22.71
C GLY A 658 3.74 30.72 23.62
N ASP A 659 3.78 30.22 24.85
CA ASP A 659 4.81 30.59 25.83
C ASP A 659 6.16 29.95 25.43
N PRO A 660 7.24 30.74 25.25
CA PRO A 660 8.59 30.23 24.98
C PRO A 660 9.10 29.18 25.97
N LYS A 661 8.59 29.15 27.20
CA LYS A 661 8.97 28.13 28.21
C LYS A 661 8.53 26.73 27.82
N ASP A 662 7.44 26.63 27.05
CA ASP A 662 6.90 25.36 26.56
C ASP A 662 7.55 24.93 25.23
N TRP A 663 8.48 25.74 24.69
CA TRP A 663 9.17 25.41 23.46
C TRP A 663 10.22 24.33 23.70
N ASN A 664 10.19 23.34 22.81
CA ASN A 664 11.18 22.30 22.65
C ASN A 664 11.21 21.95 21.16
N ILE A 665 12.03 22.67 20.39
CA ILE A 665 12.09 22.54 18.93
C ILE A 665 12.45 21.09 18.60
N SER A 666 11.43 20.32 18.24
CA SER A 666 11.56 18.87 18.16
C SER A 666 12.44 18.45 17.00
N ALA A 667 13.08 17.28 17.13
CA ALA A 667 13.80 16.62 16.04
C ALA A 667 12.96 16.54 14.76
N ARG A 668 11.65 16.32 14.89
CA ARG A 668 10.70 16.30 13.76
C ARG A 668 10.69 17.62 12.98
N LEU A 669 10.54 18.76 13.64
CA LEU A 669 10.56 20.06 12.96
C LEU A 669 11.90 20.30 12.27
N PHE A 670 13.00 19.91 12.93
CA PHE A 670 14.34 20.00 12.37
C PHE A 670 14.49 19.16 11.09
N ASP A 671 14.09 17.89 11.13
CA ASP A 671 14.16 16.96 9.99
C ASP A 671 13.30 17.42 8.82
N GLN A 672 12.11 17.97 9.09
CA GLN A 672 11.22 18.53 8.08
C GLN A 672 11.84 19.75 7.38
N VAL A 673 12.32 20.73 8.17
CA VAL A 673 12.99 21.93 7.63
C VAL A 673 14.23 21.55 6.84
N ALA A 674 15.06 20.64 7.36
CA ALA A 674 16.23 20.13 6.66
C ALA A 674 15.85 19.46 5.32
N THR A 675 14.77 18.68 5.31
CA THR A 675 14.25 18.00 4.11
C THR A 675 13.76 19.00 3.07
N TRP A 676 13.00 20.02 3.45
CA TRP A 676 12.56 21.06 2.52
C TRP A 676 13.73 21.87 1.97
N ASN A 677 14.67 22.25 2.82
CA ASN A 677 15.89 22.95 2.41
C ASN A 677 16.71 22.11 1.42
N TYR A 678 16.88 20.80 1.68
CA TYR A 678 17.56 19.86 0.77
C TYR A 678 16.86 19.77 -0.59
N ASN A 679 15.53 19.76 -0.60
CA ASN A 679 14.72 19.78 -1.82
C ASN A 679 14.72 21.15 -2.53
N GLY A 680 15.38 22.15 -1.95
CA GLY A 680 15.55 23.47 -2.52
C GLY A 680 14.41 24.45 -2.25
N ASN A 681 13.48 24.09 -1.36
CA ASN A 681 12.41 24.97 -0.90
C ASN A 681 12.95 25.95 0.15
N LYS A 682 12.34 27.13 0.24
CA LYS A 682 12.66 28.14 1.26
C LYS A 682 11.80 27.93 2.49
N VAL A 683 12.36 28.16 3.67
CA VAL A 683 11.64 28.12 4.94
C VAL A 683 11.86 29.45 5.64
N LEU A 684 10.79 30.11 6.07
CA LEU A 684 10.85 31.27 6.94
C LEU A 684 10.24 30.89 8.28
N ILE A 685 11.01 31.01 9.36
CA ILE A 685 10.55 30.74 10.72
C ILE A 685 10.39 32.09 11.42
N ALA A 686 9.14 32.42 11.78
CA ALA A 686 8.80 33.70 12.38
C ALA A 686 8.45 33.53 13.87
N ILE A 687 9.01 34.40 14.70
CA ILE A 687 8.89 34.39 16.17
C ILE A 687 8.25 35.72 16.63
N ASN A 688 7.44 35.70 17.70
CA ASN A 688 6.95 36.95 18.27
C ASN A 688 8.12 37.78 18.81
N GLU A 689 8.24 39.05 18.38
CA GLU A 689 9.27 39.97 18.84
C GLU A 689 9.29 40.10 20.38
N ASN A 690 8.12 40.08 21.02
CA ASN A 690 7.97 40.16 22.47
C ASN A 690 8.42 38.90 23.21
N SER A 691 8.53 37.76 22.50
CA SER A 691 8.93 36.47 23.08
C SER A 691 10.44 36.23 23.04
N LEU A 692 11.19 36.99 22.22
CA LEU A 692 12.64 36.78 22.03
C LEU A 692 13.46 36.88 23.32
N SER A 693 13.12 37.81 24.21
CA SER A 693 13.84 38.00 25.49
C SER A 693 13.60 36.85 26.47
N ASN A 694 12.52 36.09 26.28
CA ASN A 694 12.12 35.00 27.17
C ASN A 694 12.53 33.62 26.62
N LEU A 695 13.20 33.58 25.46
CA LEU A 695 13.79 32.35 24.95
C LEU A 695 14.97 31.94 25.84
N ASP A 696 14.99 30.69 26.22
CA ASP A 696 16.15 30.09 26.87
C ASP A 696 17.28 29.80 25.86
N ASP A 697 18.49 29.60 26.38
CA ASP A 697 19.69 29.47 25.54
C ASP A 697 19.67 28.23 24.63
N ILE A 698 18.97 27.15 25.01
CA ILE A 698 18.84 25.95 24.18
C ILE A 698 17.94 26.24 22.97
N SER A 699 16.76 26.85 23.19
CA SER A 699 15.86 27.25 22.09
C SER A 699 16.56 28.23 21.12
N LYS A 700 17.33 29.17 21.67
CA LYS A 700 18.16 30.08 20.87
C LYS A 700 19.16 29.31 20.00
N LEU A 701 19.90 28.37 20.59
CA LEU A 701 20.89 27.55 19.88
C LEU A 701 20.24 26.66 18.81
N GLN A 702 19.10 26.04 19.08
CA GLN A 702 18.33 25.25 18.11
C GLN A 702 17.87 26.11 16.90
N LEU A 703 17.35 27.32 17.15
CA LEU A 703 17.00 28.27 16.09
C LEU A 703 18.21 28.72 15.28
N MET A 704 19.35 28.97 15.95
CA MET A 704 20.60 29.28 15.27
C MET A 704 21.04 28.12 14.36
N THR A 705 20.94 26.88 14.82
CA THR A 705 21.26 25.70 14.01
C THR A 705 20.34 25.59 12.80
N LEU A 706 19.03 25.82 12.95
CA LEU A 706 18.10 25.87 11.81
C LEU A 706 18.46 26.97 10.81
N SER A 707 18.87 28.15 11.29
CA SER A 707 19.28 29.27 10.45
C SER A 707 20.58 29.04 9.69
N SER A 708 21.37 28.01 10.05
CA SER A 708 22.60 27.65 9.34
C SER A 708 22.32 27.04 7.95
N PHE A 709 21.09 26.58 7.72
CA PHE A 709 20.67 26.06 6.42
C PHE A 709 20.49 27.19 5.39
N SER A 710 21.02 26.97 4.19
CA SER A 710 21.19 28.01 3.17
C SER A 710 19.90 28.69 2.65
N LYS A 711 18.73 28.06 2.82
CA LYS A 711 17.43 28.61 2.43
C LYS A 711 16.46 28.75 3.59
N VAL A 712 16.97 28.77 4.82
CA VAL A 712 16.18 29.01 6.03
C VAL A 712 16.44 30.43 6.50
N GLU A 713 15.37 31.18 6.71
CA GLU A 713 15.41 32.57 7.16
C GLU A 713 14.68 32.66 8.51
N LEU A 714 15.26 33.38 9.46
CA LEU A 714 14.58 33.72 10.71
C LEU A 714 13.97 35.12 10.59
N ALA A 715 12.78 35.28 11.13
CA ALA A 715 12.06 36.54 11.12
C ALA A 715 11.30 36.76 12.43
N THR A 716 10.83 37.98 12.62
CA THR A 716 9.93 38.33 13.72
C THR A 716 8.62 38.89 13.22
N TYR A 717 7.57 38.65 14.00
CA TYR A 717 6.26 39.28 13.85
C TYR A 717 5.89 39.99 15.16
N ASN A 718 5.01 40.98 15.07
CA ASN A 718 4.55 41.72 16.24
C ASN A 718 3.13 41.27 16.62
N SER A 719 2.97 40.73 17.83
CA SER A 719 1.67 40.46 18.44
C SER A 719 1.71 40.79 19.93
N ALA A 720 0.63 41.39 20.44
CA ALA A 720 0.47 41.64 21.87
C ALA A 720 0.25 40.33 22.65
N ASP A 721 -0.43 39.38 22.04
CA ASP A 721 -0.77 38.09 22.62
C ASP A 721 0.26 37.01 22.22
N LEU A 722 0.33 35.94 23.04
CA LEU A 722 1.18 34.77 22.77
C LEU A 722 0.75 34.01 21.50
N PHE A 723 -0.50 34.16 21.09
CA PHE A 723 -1.07 33.57 19.89
C PHE A 723 -1.53 34.68 18.94
N LEU A 724 -1.44 34.44 17.64
CA LEU A 724 -1.87 35.38 16.62
C LEU A 724 -3.40 35.45 16.59
N SER A 725 -3.96 36.67 16.65
CA SER A 725 -5.41 36.89 16.58
C SER A 725 -6.05 36.47 15.26
N ASN A 726 -5.25 36.32 14.19
CA ASN A 726 -5.68 35.81 12.90
C ASN A 726 -5.51 34.29 12.75
N ASN A 727 -5.04 33.59 13.79
CA ASN A 727 -4.88 32.13 13.84
C ASN A 727 -3.99 31.53 12.75
N TYR A 728 -3.01 32.27 12.21
CA TYR A 728 -2.15 31.73 11.15
C TYR A 728 -1.17 30.70 11.71
N LEU A 729 -1.34 29.43 11.34
CA LEU A 729 -0.38 28.39 11.68
C LEU A 729 0.84 28.46 10.75
N LEU A 730 0.58 28.44 9.45
CA LEU A 730 1.61 28.54 8.41
C LEU A 730 1.06 29.14 7.11
N GLN A 731 1.96 29.63 6.27
CA GLN A 731 1.65 30.14 4.93
C GLN A 731 2.56 29.55 3.85
N MET A 732 1.95 29.00 2.79
CA MET A 732 2.63 28.57 1.57
C MET A 732 2.69 29.72 0.57
N VAL A 733 3.84 29.98 -0.04
CA VAL A 733 4.03 31.06 -1.03
C VAL A 733 4.60 30.51 -2.34
N GLU A 734 3.99 30.88 -3.46
CA GLU A 734 4.31 30.35 -4.79
C GLU A 734 5.65 30.86 -5.36
N GLY A 735 6.03 32.09 -5.01
CA GLY A 735 7.32 32.69 -5.40
C GLY A 735 7.33 34.20 -5.21
N TYR A 736 8.47 34.84 -5.47
CA TYR A 736 8.74 36.25 -5.14
C TYR A 736 7.85 37.28 -5.86
N ASN A 737 7.08 36.89 -6.88
CA ASN A 737 6.37 37.83 -7.77
C ASN A 737 4.87 37.55 -8.01
N SER A 738 4.31 36.40 -7.63
CA SER A 738 2.89 36.10 -7.92
C SER A 738 1.92 36.61 -6.85
N GLY A 739 2.40 36.84 -5.62
CA GLY A 739 1.55 37.26 -4.49
C GLY A 739 0.52 36.22 -4.06
N LEU A 740 0.53 35.03 -4.66
CA LEU A 740 -0.36 33.92 -4.32
C LEU A 740 0.18 33.20 -3.08
N SER A 741 -0.64 33.20 -2.03
CA SER A 741 -0.39 32.49 -0.78
C SER A 741 -1.59 31.65 -0.36
N VAL A 742 -1.30 30.54 0.30
CA VAL A 742 -2.30 29.77 1.03
C VAL A 742 -1.95 29.77 2.50
N THR A 743 -2.91 30.10 3.34
CA THR A 743 -2.77 30.07 4.79
C THR A 743 -3.50 28.86 5.35
N LEU A 744 -2.88 28.15 6.29
CA LEU A 744 -3.53 27.13 7.10
C LEU A 744 -3.73 27.63 8.53
N ALA A 745 -4.83 27.21 9.14
CA ALA A 745 -5.17 27.44 10.53
C ALA A 745 -5.91 26.22 11.08
N THR A 746 -5.95 26.08 12.41
CA THR A 746 -6.71 25.04 13.09
C THR A 746 -7.31 25.55 14.40
N THR A 747 -8.43 24.97 14.81
CA THR A 747 -9.05 25.21 16.12
C THR A 747 -8.19 24.67 17.28
N ASN A 748 -7.24 23.76 17.01
CA ASN A 748 -6.36 23.19 18.03
C ASN A 748 -5.17 24.10 18.37
N GLN A 749 -5.27 24.81 19.50
CA GLN A 749 -4.26 25.78 19.93
C GLN A 749 -2.88 25.15 20.26
N HIS A 750 -2.79 23.87 20.63
CA HIS A 750 -1.51 23.23 20.96
C HIS A 750 -0.61 23.02 19.73
N THR A 751 -1.20 22.94 18.53
CA THR A 751 -0.48 22.74 17.27
C THR A 751 0.45 23.90 16.88
N TYR A 752 0.21 25.09 17.45
CA TYR A 752 0.95 26.32 17.17
C TYR A 752 2.22 26.47 18.03
N VAL A 753 2.37 25.63 19.06
CA VAL A 753 3.49 25.67 20.00
C VAL A 753 4.62 24.77 19.52
N ALA A 754 5.84 25.31 19.44
CA ALA A 754 7.03 24.64 18.89
C ALA A 754 7.57 23.55 19.83
N ASN A 755 6.83 22.46 20.02
CA ASN A 755 7.18 21.33 20.90
C ASN A 755 6.96 19.96 20.20
N SER A 756 6.91 18.86 20.95
CA SER A 756 6.73 17.51 20.40
C SER A 756 5.36 17.26 19.74
N VAL A 757 4.35 18.07 20.03
CA VAL A 757 3.01 18.00 19.43
C VAL A 757 2.78 19.10 18.38
N PHE A 758 3.83 19.83 17.98
CA PHE A 758 3.75 20.79 16.88
C PHE A 758 3.15 20.12 15.63
N TRP A 759 2.10 20.74 15.08
CA TRP A 759 1.31 20.25 13.93
C TRP A 759 0.51 18.96 14.10
N GLN A 760 0.35 18.48 15.33
CA GLN A 760 -0.51 17.33 15.61
C GLN A 760 -1.90 17.80 15.99
N VAL A 761 -2.85 17.67 15.06
CA VAL A 761 -4.25 18.06 15.25
C VAL A 761 -4.99 16.91 15.92
N ASP A 762 -5.62 17.18 17.06
CA ASP A 762 -6.49 16.21 17.74
C ASP A 762 -7.71 15.83 16.88
N PRO A 763 -8.28 14.61 17.04
CA PRO A 763 -9.35 14.11 16.16
C PRO A 763 -10.62 14.96 16.07
N ASP A 764 -10.94 15.70 17.13
CA ASP A 764 -12.15 16.52 17.23
C ASP A 764 -11.94 17.97 16.74
N GLU A 765 -10.73 18.30 16.31
CA GLU A 765 -10.34 19.66 15.93
C GLU A 765 -10.32 19.84 14.41
N ILE A 766 -10.64 21.04 13.95
CA ILE A 766 -10.82 21.35 12.53
C ILE A 766 -9.59 22.07 12.01
N THR A 767 -9.10 21.63 10.84
CA THR A 767 -8.10 22.36 10.06
C THR A 767 -8.79 23.04 8.88
N VAL A 768 -8.45 24.30 8.66
CA VAL A 768 -8.98 25.11 7.56
C VAL A 768 -7.84 25.71 6.75
N GLU A 769 -8.15 26.06 5.50
CA GLU A 769 -7.24 26.79 4.62
C GLU A 769 -7.96 27.93 3.89
N SER A 770 -7.18 28.94 3.49
CA SER A 770 -7.66 30.08 2.71
C SER A 770 -6.62 30.56 1.71
N THR A 771 -7.10 30.92 0.50
CA THR A 771 -6.32 31.61 -0.54
C THR A 771 -6.50 33.13 -0.51
N LYS A 772 -7.37 33.64 0.38
CA LYS A 772 -7.70 35.07 0.52
C LYS A 772 -7.03 35.73 1.72
N ALA A 773 -6.47 34.93 2.62
CA ALA A 773 -5.72 35.42 3.75
C ALA A 773 -4.47 36.20 3.29
N GLU A 774 -4.32 37.43 3.81
CA GLU A 774 -3.17 38.27 3.49
C GLU A 774 -1.87 37.69 4.06
N LEU A 775 -0.75 38.02 3.43
CA LEU A 775 0.55 37.58 3.89
C LEU A 775 0.94 38.32 5.18
N LEU A 776 1.26 37.60 6.26
CA LEU A 776 1.65 38.26 7.51
C LEU A 776 2.96 39.04 7.31
N ALA A 777 2.97 40.29 7.75
CA ALA A 777 4.17 41.12 7.72
C ALA A 777 5.19 40.61 8.74
N THR A 778 6.41 40.35 8.27
CA THR A 778 7.53 39.90 9.11
C THR A 778 8.76 40.78 8.88
N LYS A 779 9.65 40.83 9.88
CA LYS A 779 10.94 41.53 9.79
C LYS A 779 12.09 40.51 9.91
N PRO A 780 13.14 40.58 9.09
CA PRO A 780 14.30 39.69 9.25
C PRO A 780 14.88 39.77 10.66
N LEU A 781 15.14 38.62 11.28
CA LEU A 781 15.80 38.54 12.59
C LEU A 781 17.31 38.52 12.40
N ASP A 782 18.03 39.41 13.09
CA ASP A 782 19.49 39.30 13.20
C ASP A 782 19.85 38.14 14.14
N ASN A 783 20.49 37.11 13.60
CA ASN A 783 20.92 35.93 14.35
C ASN A 783 21.83 36.25 15.55
N ASN A 784 22.50 37.41 15.57
CA ASN A 784 23.28 37.82 16.74
C ASN A 784 22.42 38.00 17.99
N ARG A 785 21.12 38.29 17.84
CA ARG A 785 20.16 38.41 18.96
C ARG A 785 19.81 37.06 19.60
N LEU A 786 20.20 35.95 18.97
CA LEU A 786 20.05 34.59 19.49
C LEU A 786 21.36 34.05 20.07
N LYS A 787 22.45 34.82 20.09
CA LYS A 787 23.66 34.37 20.77
C LYS A 787 23.38 34.24 22.28
N PRO A 788 23.79 33.14 22.92
CA PRO A 788 23.79 33.05 24.38
C PRO A 788 24.60 34.21 24.97
N ASP A 789 24.22 34.69 26.16
CA ASP A 789 25.02 35.69 26.87
C ASP A 789 26.41 35.09 27.19
N GLU A 790 27.48 35.86 26.97
CA GLU A 790 28.88 35.39 27.13
C GLU A 790 29.22 34.93 28.57
N GLU A 791 28.31 35.11 29.54
CA GLU A 791 28.44 34.65 30.93
C GLU A 791 27.92 33.21 31.17
N ASN A 792 27.12 32.63 30.26
CA ASN A 792 26.61 31.26 30.37
C ASN A 792 27.50 30.28 29.59
N ASP A 793 28.28 29.45 30.30
CA ASP A 793 29.22 28.44 29.75
C ASP A 793 28.48 27.19 29.22
N THR A 794 27.44 27.39 28.40
CA THR A 794 26.64 26.29 27.84
C THR A 794 27.30 25.70 26.60
N LEU A 795 27.69 24.42 26.68
CA LEU A 795 28.37 23.69 25.60
C LEU A 795 27.46 22.61 25.00
N GLU A 796 27.32 22.61 23.66
CA GLU A 796 26.66 21.55 22.91
C GLU A 796 27.64 20.41 22.60
N LEU A 797 27.28 19.19 23.01
CA LEU A 797 28.04 17.97 22.80
C LEU A 797 27.23 17.00 21.94
N LYS A 798 27.85 16.47 20.87
CA LYS A 798 27.23 15.46 20.01
C LYS A 798 27.76 14.09 20.39
N ILE A 799 26.87 13.19 20.80
CA ILE A 799 27.20 11.79 21.08
C ILE A 799 26.64 10.91 19.97
N TYR A 800 27.52 10.08 19.39
CA TYR A 800 27.14 9.09 18.38
C TYR A 800 27.34 7.69 18.95
N ASN A 801 28.54 7.14 18.79
CA ASN A 801 28.87 5.76 19.16
C ASN A 801 29.71 5.68 20.44
N ASP A 802 29.93 6.81 21.11
CA ASP A 802 30.89 6.96 22.19
C ASP A 802 30.52 6.13 23.43
N LEU A 803 29.23 5.84 23.59
CA LEU A 803 28.69 5.01 24.68
C LEU A 803 28.46 3.54 24.29
N ASN A 804 28.78 3.14 23.05
CA ASN A 804 28.56 1.77 22.59
C ASN A 804 29.43 0.76 23.38
N GLY A 805 28.89 -0.44 23.55
CA GLY A 805 29.59 -1.56 24.19
C GLY A 805 28.83 -2.16 25.37
N PRO A 806 29.53 -2.87 26.28
CA PRO A 806 28.89 -3.52 27.42
C PRO A 806 28.18 -2.54 28.35
N ILE A 807 26.98 -2.91 28.81
CA ILE A 807 26.16 -2.09 29.74
C ILE A 807 26.93 -1.61 30.97
N LYS A 808 27.71 -2.50 31.61
CA LYS A 808 28.54 -2.20 32.79
C LYS A 808 29.60 -1.10 32.59
N GLU A 809 29.89 -0.72 31.34
CA GLU A 809 30.88 0.31 31.00
C GLU A 809 30.23 1.65 30.67
N VAL A 810 28.91 1.71 30.47
CA VAL A 810 28.20 2.88 29.96
C VAL A 810 28.37 4.09 30.86
N GLY A 811 28.18 3.93 32.17
CA GLY A 811 28.31 5.03 33.13
C GLY A 811 29.72 5.63 33.15
N ILE A 812 30.75 4.78 33.17
CA ILE A 812 32.15 5.22 33.15
C ILE A 812 32.49 5.91 31.83
N LYS A 813 32.04 5.37 30.69
CA LYS A 813 32.23 5.99 29.36
C LYS A 813 31.56 7.36 29.28
N PHE A 814 30.33 7.48 29.80
CA PHE A 814 29.60 8.74 29.87
C PHE A 814 30.40 9.80 30.62
N TRP A 815 30.83 9.53 31.85
CA TRP A 815 31.59 10.53 32.63
C TRP A 815 32.97 10.82 32.06
N ASN A 816 33.66 9.84 31.49
CA ASN A 816 34.93 10.09 30.80
C ASN A 816 34.77 11.00 29.59
N PHE A 817 33.72 10.82 28.79
CA PHE A 817 33.39 11.71 27.69
C PHE A 817 33.08 13.13 28.19
N MET A 818 32.20 13.27 29.19
CA MET A 818 31.82 14.57 29.74
C MET A 818 33.03 15.33 30.34
N ARG A 819 33.96 14.63 30.98
CA ARG A 819 35.21 15.21 31.51
C ARG A 819 36.18 15.64 30.42
N GLN A 820 36.22 14.95 29.30
CA GLN A 820 37.08 15.33 28.17
C GLN A 820 36.58 16.62 27.50
N GLU A 821 35.26 16.73 27.35
CA GLU A 821 34.65 17.82 26.59
C GLU A 821 34.39 19.08 27.43
N TYR A 822 34.04 18.95 28.73
CA TYR A 822 33.69 20.10 29.58
C TYR A 822 34.68 20.30 30.75
N LYS A 823 35.54 21.32 30.60
CA LYS A 823 36.66 21.59 31.52
C LYS A 823 36.23 21.86 32.97
N GLN A 824 35.15 22.60 33.18
CA GLN A 824 34.68 22.94 34.52
C GLN A 824 34.22 21.70 35.30
N LEU A 825 33.45 20.81 34.66
CA LEU A 825 33.07 19.52 35.26
C LEU A 825 34.29 18.65 35.53
N ASN A 826 35.26 18.62 34.61
CA ASN A 826 36.49 17.89 34.87
C ASN A 826 37.25 18.44 36.08
N ASN A 827 37.29 19.76 36.26
CA ASN A 827 37.90 20.37 37.44
C ASN A 827 37.15 20.01 38.72
N GLN A 828 35.81 20.06 38.74
CA GLN A 828 34.98 19.67 39.89
C GLN A 828 35.22 18.22 40.30
N ILE A 829 35.15 17.28 39.34
CA ILE A 829 35.36 15.85 39.60
C ILE A 829 36.82 15.57 39.99
N SER A 830 37.80 16.18 39.30
CA SER A 830 39.22 15.92 39.55
C SER A 830 39.74 16.60 40.83
N SER A 831 39.10 17.70 41.26
CA SER A 831 39.35 18.38 42.53
C SER A 831 38.51 17.82 43.68
N ARG A 832 37.73 16.76 43.42
CA ARG A 832 36.89 16.06 44.41
C ARG A 832 35.96 16.99 45.19
N VAL A 833 35.33 17.93 44.48
CA VAL A 833 34.28 18.76 45.09
C VAL A 833 33.15 17.84 45.55
N GLY A 834 32.65 18.06 46.78
CA GLY A 834 31.58 17.24 47.35
C GLY A 834 30.28 17.39 46.55
N ILE A 835 29.53 16.30 46.43
CA ILE A 835 28.21 16.28 45.80
C ILE A 835 27.16 16.32 46.92
N GLU A 836 26.29 17.33 46.92
CA GLU A 836 25.23 17.47 47.92
C GLU A 836 23.94 16.77 47.48
N LYS A 837 23.57 16.93 46.21
CA LYS A 837 22.32 16.41 45.65
C LYS A 837 22.48 16.09 44.17
N ILE A 838 21.80 15.04 43.72
CA ILE A 838 21.63 14.70 42.31
C ILE A 838 20.14 14.66 41.99
N GLU A 839 19.69 15.41 40.99
CA GLU A 839 18.29 15.39 40.53
C GLU A 839 18.22 14.98 39.07
N TYR A 840 17.34 14.03 38.74
CA TYR A 840 17.07 13.64 37.36
C TYR A 840 15.57 13.77 37.07
N SER A 841 15.24 14.52 36.02
CA SER A 841 13.86 14.68 35.56
C SER A 841 13.72 14.24 34.11
N ASP A 842 12.81 13.29 33.85
CA ASP A 842 12.47 12.82 32.51
C ASP A 842 11.04 12.26 32.49
N ARG A 843 10.18 12.76 31.59
CA ARG A 843 8.80 12.25 31.42
C ARG A 843 8.75 10.86 30.81
N TYR A 844 9.81 10.42 30.15
CA TYR A 844 9.89 9.19 29.37
C TYR A 844 10.69 8.09 30.08
N LEU A 845 11.03 8.27 31.36
CA LEU A 845 11.60 7.22 32.21
C LEU A 845 10.49 6.24 32.65
N VAL A 846 9.97 5.48 31.68
CA VAL A 846 8.80 4.60 31.80
C VAL A 846 9.07 3.15 31.37
N THR A 847 10.32 2.83 31.00
CA THR A 847 10.74 1.47 30.61
C THR A 847 11.86 0.95 31.52
N PRO A 848 11.97 -0.38 31.74
CA PRO A 848 13.08 -0.95 32.49
C PRO A 848 14.47 -0.63 31.90
N LEU A 849 14.59 -0.52 30.57
CA LEU A 849 15.84 -0.15 29.90
C LEU A 849 16.29 1.27 30.26
N THR A 850 15.38 2.25 30.21
CA THR A 850 15.74 3.65 30.53
C THR A 850 16.11 3.80 32.01
N ALA A 851 15.43 3.05 32.90
CA ALA A 851 15.79 2.95 34.32
C ALA A 851 17.19 2.37 34.54
N LEU A 852 17.51 1.28 33.84
CA LEU A 852 18.84 0.65 33.88
C LEU A 852 19.94 1.64 33.47
N LEU A 853 19.76 2.34 32.34
CA LEU A 853 20.75 3.28 31.80
C LEU A 853 21.00 4.48 32.73
N ILE A 854 19.95 5.07 33.29
CA ILE A 854 20.11 6.17 34.27
C ILE A 854 20.78 5.69 35.55
N GLY A 855 20.42 4.49 36.03
CA GLY A 855 21.10 3.89 37.17
C GLY A 855 22.60 3.69 36.93
N GLU A 856 22.98 3.19 35.75
CA GLU A 856 24.40 3.04 35.37
C GLU A 856 25.12 4.38 35.24
N ILE A 857 24.48 5.43 34.71
CA ILE A 857 25.09 6.77 34.64
C ILE A 857 25.37 7.32 36.04
N ILE A 858 24.40 7.26 36.96
CA ILE A 858 24.58 7.74 38.33
C ILE A 858 25.59 6.87 39.08
N TYR A 859 25.53 5.55 38.92
CA TYR A 859 26.49 4.62 39.49
C TYR A 859 27.91 4.83 38.95
N GLY A 860 28.05 5.20 37.68
CA GLY A 860 29.34 5.56 37.08
C GLY A 860 30.00 6.75 37.78
N LEU A 861 29.22 7.74 38.21
CA LEU A 861 29.74 8.88 39.00
C LEU A 861 30.19 8.41 40.38
N LYS A 862 29.39 7.55 41.02
CA LYS A 862 29.74 6.93 42.30
C LYS A 862 31.03 6.12 42.18
N ALA A 863 31.17 5.27 41.16
CA ALA A 863 32.37 4.47 40.95
C ALA A 863 33.64 5.33 40.81
N ILE A 864 33.56 6.50 40.19
CA ILE A 864 34.67 7.45 40.08
C ILE A 864 35.11 8.02 41.44
N TYR A 865 34.19 8.14 42.41
CA TYR A 865 34.47 8.64 43.77
C TYR A 865 34.79 7.51 44.76
N ASP A 866 34.22 6.32 44.56
CA ASP A 866 34.44 5.14 45.41
C ASP A 866 35.86 4.57 45.30
N GLU A 867 36.59 4.81 44.19
CA GLU A 867 38.01 4.42 44.06
C GLU A 867 38.88 4.93 45.23
N ASP A 868 38.51 6.07 45.82
CA ASP A 868 39.22 6.72 46.93
C ASP A 868 38.41 6.72 48.26
N ASN A 869 37.27 6.02 48.31
CA ASN A 869 36.35 6.00 49.47
C ASN A 869 35.75 7.38 49.83
N GLU A 870 35.60 8.28 48.85
CA GLU A 870 35.16 9.67 49.03
C GLU A 870 33.71 9.94 48.61
N TRP A 871 32.91 8.91 48.30
CA TRP A 871 31.51 9.09 47.92
C TRP A 871 30.68 9.68 49.09
N PRO A 872 30.10 10.89 48.93
CA PRO A 872 29.46 11.61 50.04
C PRO A 872 28.06 11.09 50.38
N ASN A 873 27.56 10.09 49.64
CA ASN A 873 26.18 9.58 49.73
C ASN A 873 25.11 10.69 49.58
N PRO A 874 25.10 11.42 48.46
CA PRO A 874 24.09 12.45 48.21
C PRO A 874 22.70 11.84 48.05
N GLU A 875 21.66 12.64 48.32
CA GLU A 875 20.30 12.27 47.95
C GLU A 875 20.14 12.33 46.43
N VAL A 876 19.60 11.25 45.85
CA VAL A 876 19.28 11.14 44.42
C VAL A 876 17.77 11.24 44.24
N SER A 877 17.29 12.34 43.67
CA SER A 877 15.87 12.55 43.38
C SER A 877 15.55 12.23 41.93
N ILE A 878 14.59 11.32 41.69
CA ILE A 878 14.10 10.98 40.36
C ILE A 878 12.66 11.49 40.19
N ARG A 879 12.42 12.29 39.15
CA ARG A 879 11.10 12.87 38.83
C ARG A 879 10.64 12.43 37.45
N THR A 880 9.67 11.51 37.39
CA THR A 880 9.12 10.97 36.14
C THR A 880 7.59 10.96 36.13
N THR A 881 6.99 10.51 35.03
CA THR A 881 5.55 10.35 34.87
C THR A 881 5.14 8.88 34.92
N GLU A 882 3.87 8.63 35.19
CA GLU A 882 3.29 7.28 35.17
C GLU A 882 3.40 6.65 33.77
N ALA A 883 3.80 5.38 33.72
CA ALA A 883 3.89 4.63 32.48
C ALA A 883 2.51 4.47 31.80
N SER A 884 2.48 4.56 30.47
CA SER A 884 1.28 4.31 29.67
C SER A 884 1.09 2.80 29.44
N ASN A 885 -0.08 2.27 29.82
CA ASN A 885 -0.40 0.84 29.81
C ASN A 885 -0.23 0.16 28.43
N ASP A 886 0.95 -0.38 28.16
CA ASP A 886 1.14 -1.34 27.07
C ASP A 886 0.30 -2.59 27.36
N LYS A 887 -0.46 -3.05 26.35
CA LYS A 887 -1.41 -4.17 26.55
C LYS A 887 -0.71 -5.50 26.87
N ASN A 888 0.54 -5.70 26.42
CA ASN A 888 1.32 -6.95 26.60
C ASN A 888 2.86 -6.70 26.64
N PRO A 889 3.42 -6.11 27.71
CA PRO A 889 4.85 -5.88 27.83
C PRO A 889 5.61 -7.19 28.06
N HIS A 890 6.68 -7.43 27.29
CA HIS A 890 7.52 -8.65 27.38
C HIS A 890 9.00 -8.43 27.04
N ARG A 891 9.36 -7.22 26.57
CA ARG A 891 10.74 -6.82 26.30
C ARG A 891 11.16 -5.69 27.24
N ILE A 892 12.44 -5.57 27.52
CA ILE A 892 12.99 -4.59 28.46
C ILE A 892 12.79 -3.12 28.03
N ASP A 893 12.51 -2.89 26.75
CA ASP A 893 12.20 -1.59 26.14
C ASP A 893 10.69 -1.31 26.05
N HIS A 894 9.82 -2.21 26.53
CA HIS A 894 8.38 -1.94 26.68
C HIS A 894 8.08 -1.17 27.97
N ASN A 895 6.97 -0.43 27.98
CA ASN A 895 6.57 0.33 29.16
C ASN A 895 6.08 -0.58 30.28
N TRP A 896 6.26 -0.16 31.53
CA TRP A 896 5.55 -0.80 32.64
C TRP A 896 4.04 -0.68 32.46
N ARG A 897 3.31 -1.71 32.90
CA ARG A 897 1.85 -1.74 32.91
C ARG A 897 1.25 -1.14 34.19
N ASP A 898 1.97 -1.21 35.30
CA ASP A 898 1.51 -0.68 36.59
C ASP A 898 2.49 0.42 37.05
N PRO A 899 2.02 1.67 37.25
CA PRO A 899 2.84 2.74 37.81
C PRO A 899 3.43 2.37 39.18
N HIS A 900 2.77 1.53 39.98
CA HIS A 900 3.31 1.06 41.25
C HIS A 900 4.57 0.21 41.05
N ASP A 901 4.56 -0.69 40.06
CA ASP A 901 5.73 -1.49 39.72
C ASP A 901 6.86 -0.60 39.20
N GLN A 902 6.57 0.38 38.34
CA GLN A 902 7.56 1.36 37.87
C GLN A 902 8.28 2.06 39.04
N GLU A 903 7.52 2.65 39.97
CA GLU A 903 8.07 3.38 41.12
C GLU A 903 8.94 2.45 42.00
N LYS A 904 8.41 1.28 42.34
CA LYS A 904 9.10 0.33 43.24
C LYS A 904 10.32 -0.29 42.60
N VAL A 905 10.28 -0.65 41.32
CA VAL A 905 11.44 -1.19 40.61
C VAL A 905 12.56 -0.15 40.53
N LEU A 906 12.23 1.11 40.21
CA LEU A 906 13.20 2.22 40.18
C LEU A 906 13.87 2.43 41.55
N SER A 907 13.07 2.54 42.63
CA SER A 907 13.60 2.72 43.99
C SER A 907 14.50 1.54 44.38
N ASN A 908 13.98 0.32 44.28
CA ASN A 908 14.70 -0.88 44.70
C ASN A 908 16.00 -1.10 43.89
N PHE A 909 15.99 -0.83 42.58
CA PHE A 909 17.16 -0.99 41.73
C PHE A 909 18.27 0.00 42.11
N LEU A 910 17.94 1.29 42.28
CA LEU A 910 18.92 2.31 42.65
C LEU A 910 19.42 2.12 44.09
N GLU A 911 18.58 1.68 45.02
CA GLU A 911 18.99 1.30 46.38
C GLU A 911 19.96 0.11 46.37
N GLN A 912 19.73 -0.89 45.51
CA GLN A 912 20.64 -2.03 45.33
C GLN A 912 22.01 -1.63 44.74
N LEU A 913 22.10 -0.50 44.02
CA LEU A 913 23.37 0.13 43.62
C LEU A 913 24.05 0.91 44.77
N GLY A 914 23.42 0.95 45.95
CA GLY A 914 23.89 1.63 47.15
C GLY A 914 23.74 3.15 47.07
N LEU A 915 22.67 3.63 46.45
CA LEU A 915 22.32 5.05 46.38
C LEU A 915 21.18 5.36 47.39
N ILE A 916 21.18 6.57 47.94
CA ILE A 916 20.06 7.08 48.75
C ILE A 916 19.09 7.76 47.79
N VAL A 917 17.93 7.17 47.55
CA VAL A 917 17.04 7.60 46.46
C VAL A 917 15.65 8.00 46.92
N ASN A 918 15.06 8.93 46.18
CA ASN A 918 13.68 9.34 46.31
C ASN A 918 13.06 9.42 44.91
N VAL A 919 12.11 8.53 44.62
CA VAL A 919 11.45 8.43 43.31
C VAL A 919 10.03 8.97 43.41
N GLY A 920 9.70 9.96 42.59
CA GLY A 920 8.36 10.53 42.51
C GLY A 920 7.73 10.37 41.13
N LEU A 921 6.52 9.82 41.09
CA LEU A 921 5.65 9.81 39.92
C LEU A 921 4.71 11.01 39.97
N TYR A 922 4.70 11.81 38.90
CA TYR A 922 3.91 13.02 38.81
C TYR A 922 3.07 13.05 37.54
N SER A 923 1.99 13.84 37.56
CA SER A 923 1.22 14.12 36.35
C SER A 923 2.12 14.78 35.28
N ARG A 924 1.86 14.50 34.00
CA ARG A 924 2.64 15.04 32.87
C ARG A 924 2.81 16.57 32.91
N LYS A 925 1.85 17.30 33.48
CA LYS A 925 1.90 18.77 33.61
C LYS A 925 2.93 19.24 34.65
N ASN A 926 3.29 18.39 35.61
CA ASN A 926 4.12 18.74 36.77
C ASN A 926 5.59 18.30 36.65
N VAL A 927 5.95 17.61 35.58
CA VAL A 927 7.34 17.23 35.26
C VAL A 927 7.81 18.12 34.12
N ASN A 928 9.05 18.59 34.11
CA ASN A 928 9.54 19.41 33.00
C ASN A 928 9.52 18.62 31.68
N HIS A 929 9.25 19.26 30.53
CA HIS A 929 9.37 18.61 29.22
C HIS A 929 10.84 18.24 28.92
N ARG A 930 11.79 18.96 29.52
CA ARG A 930 13.23 18.82 29.30
C ARG A 930 13.80 17.71 30.18
N ARG A 931 14.50 16.77 29.55
CA ARG A 931 15.17 15.65 30.23
C ARG A 931 16.53 16.15 30.72
N HIS A 932 16.75 16.21 32.03
CA HIS A 932 17.99 16.78 32.57
C HIS A 932 18.46 16.06 33.83
N LEU A 933 19.78 16.03 33.97
CA LEU A 933 20.52 15.60 35.16
C LEU A 933 21.19 16.82 35.78
N GLU A 934 20.85 17.13 37.02
CA GLU A 934 21.38 18.25 37.79
C GLU A 934 22.22 17.73 38.94
N ILE A 935 23.40 18.32 39.14
CA ILE A 935 24.32 18.03 40.24
C ILE A 935 24.58 19.33 41.01
N SER A 936 24.21 19.33 42.28
CA SER A 936 24.52 20.42 43.22
C SER A 936 25.82 20.08 43.96
N TRP A 937 26.80 20.97 43.86
CA TRP A 937 28.13 20.79 44.42
C TRP A 937 28.29 21.56 45.74
N SER A 938 29.18 21.10 46.62
CA SER A 938 29.43 21.71 47.94
C SER A 938 30.07 23.11 47.89
N ASP A 939 30.46 23.58 46.70
CA ASP A 939 30.98 24.93 46.46
C ASP A 939 29.89 25.91 45.94
N ASN A 940 28.62 25.52 46.07
CA ASN A 940 27.42 26.21 45.57
C ASN A 940 27.37 26.36 44.04
N SER A 941 28.22 25.63 43.30
CA SER A 941 28.04 25.52 41.86
C SER A 941 26.98 24.46 41.54
N VAL A 942 26.34 24.61 40.38
CA VAL A 942 25.37 23.63 39.86
C VAL A 942 25.76 23.27 38.44
N THR A 943 25.83 21.97 38.15
CA THR A 943 26.02 21.45 36.80
C THR A 943 24.72 20.86 36.30
N ILE A 944 24.22 21.38 35.18
CA ILE A 944 23.01 20.88 34.51
C ILE A 944 23.41 20.22 33.19
N ILE A 945 23.01 18.97 32.99
CA ILE A 945 23.20 18.20 31.77
C ILE A 945 21.82 17.91 31.17
N VAL A 946 21.48 18.58 30.08
CA VAL A 946 20.24 18.34 29.33
C VAL A 946 20.49 17.28 28.26
N LEU A 947 19.64 16.26 28.24
CA LEU A 947 19.70 15.12 27.34
C LEU A 947 18.55 15.24 26.33
N ASP A 948 18.78 15.75 25.11
CA ASP A 948 17.70 16.04 24.15
C ASP A 948 16.78 14.84 23.89
N GLN A 949 17.37 13.69 23.56
CA GLN A 949 16.67 12.41 23.43
C GLN A 949 16.75 11.53 24.68
N GLY A 950 17.11 12.08 25.84
CA GLY A 950 17.29 11.30 27.07
C GLY A 950 18.35 10.21 26.87
N VAL A 951 18.16 9.06 27.51
CA VAL A 951 19.02 7.88 27.35
C VAL A 951 18.43 6.79 26.43
N GLY A 952 17.22 7.00 25.92
CA GLY A 952 16.51 6.01 25.09
C GLY A 952 17.07 5.79 23.67
N PHE A 953 18.17 6.47 23.31
CA PHE A 953 18.87 6.27 22.05
C PHE A 953 19.83 5.06 22.07
N LEU A 954 20.15 4.54 23.26
CA LEU A 954 20.93 3.32 23.45
C LEU A 954 19.99 2.12 23.54
N GLU A 955 20.15 1.18 22.62
CA GLU A 955 19.33 -0.03 22.56
C GLU A 955 20.23 -1.27 22.65
N PHE A 956 19.70 -2.39 23.12
CA PHE A 956 20.43 -3.66 23.05
C PHE A 956 20.60 -4.09 21.59
N GLU A 957 21.80 -4.52 21.23
CA GLU A 957 22.08 -5.04 19.87
C GLU A 957 21.18 -6.25 19.51
N THR A 958 20.68 -6.95 20.53
CA THR A 958 19.72 -8.05 20.40
C THR A 958 18.53 -7.82 21.34
N PRO A 959 17.28 -8.05 20.88
CA PRO A 959 16.10 -7.92 21.74
C PRO A 959 16.24 -8.72 23.04
N TYR A 960 15.95 -8.08 24.17
CA TYR A 960 16.06 -8.68 25.50
C TYR A 960 14.66 -8.84 26.12
N ASN A 961 14.28 -10.08 26.45
CA ASN A 961 13.02 -10.37 27.10
C ASN A 961 13.08 -10.03 28.59
N PHE A 962 12.02 -9.41 29.11
CA PHE A 962 11.92 -8.98 30.50
C PHE A 962 10.58 -9.43 31.08
N ASP A 963 10.60 -10.03 32.28
CA ASP A 963 9.39 -10.58 32.91
C ASP A 963 8.69 -9.54 33.80
N PHE A 964 7.73 -8.83 33.23
CA PHE A 964 6.89 -7.85 33.90
C PHE A 964 5.90 -8.46 34.90
N ASN A 965 5.72 -9.79 34.94
CA ASN A 965 4.82 -10.43 35.92
C ASN A 965 5.53 -10.80 37.22
N SER A 966 6.86 -10.63 37.28
CA SER A 966 7.64 -10.85 38.49
C SER A 966 7.46 -9.70 39.48
N SER A 967 7.70 -9.93 40.77
CA SER A 967 7.54 -8.89 41.79
C SER A 967 8.51 -7.71 41.57
N PRO A 968 8.19 -6.48 42.03
CA PRO A 968 9.09 -5.33 41.87
C PRO A 968 10.51 -5.56 42.37
N GLN A 969 10.67 -6.32 43.46
CA GLN A 969 12.00 -6.70 43.96
C GLN A 969 12.74 -7.63 42.99
N ALA A 970 12.05 -8.61 42.41
CA ALA A 970 12.65 -9.55 41.46
C ALA A 970 13.03 -8.85 40.15
N GLN A 971 12.20 -7.94 39.65
CA GLN A 971 12.51 -7.08 38.51
C GLN A 971 13.74 -6.21 38.78
N ALA A 972 13.84 -5.57 39.95
CA ALA A 972 14.99 -4.76 40.33
C ALA A 972 16.28 -5.61 40.40
N THR A 973 16.23 -6.82 40.97
CA THR A 973 17.37 -7.74 40.97
C THR A 973 17.76 -8.17 39.56
N ALA A 974 16.79 -8.41 38.67
CA ALA A 974 17.07 -8.73 37.28
C ALA A 974 17.77 -7.55 36.57
N LEU A 975 17.35 -6.30 36.82
CA LEU A 975 18.06 -5.12 36.31
C LEU A 975 19.50 -5.06 36.84
N LEU A 976 19.73 -5.36 38.12
CA LEU A 976 21.08 -5.42 38.70
C LEU A 976 21.95 -6.51 38.05
N ASP A 977 21.38 -7.68 37.75
CA ASP A 977 22.08 -8.76 37.07
C ASP A 977 22.47 -8.38 35.64
N ILE A 978 21.58 -7.68 34.93
CA ILE A 978 21.84 -7.15 33.58
C ILE A 978 22.92 -6.06 33.65
N SER A 979 22.83 -5.15 34.61
CA SER A 979 23.82 -4.11 34.92
C SER A 979 25.24 -4.67 35.03
N LYS A 980 25.40 -5.84 35.67
CA LYS A 980 26.70 -6.54 35.82
C LYS A 980 27.11 -7.39 34.62
N SER A 981 26.21 -7.58 33.66
CA SER A 981 26.44 -8.44 32.50
C SER A 981 27.36 -7.79 31.45
N SER A 982 27.84 -8.60 30.51
CA SER A 982 28.59 -8.11 29.33
C SER A 982 27.67 -7.89 28.12
N THR A 983 26.36 -7.72 28.33
CA THR A 983 25.38 -7.48 27.26
C THR A 983 25.66 -6.15 26.58
N ARG A 984 25.66 -6.13 25.25
CA ARG A 984 26.08 -4.97 24.46
C ARG A 984 24.93 -4.07 24.05
N LEU A 985 25.18 -2.77 24.15
CA LEU A 985 24.34 -1.69 23.67
C LEU A 985 24.98 -1.03 22.44
N GLY A 986 24.13 -0.59 21.52
CA GLY A 986 24.50 0.22 20.38
C GLY A 986 23.54 1.39 20.21
N ALA A 987 24.08 2.55 19.86
CA ALA A 987 23.30 3.69 19.39
C ALA A 987 22.78 3.43 17.96
N ASP A 988 21.53 3.80 17.69
CA ASP A 988 20.98 3.80 16.34
C ASP A 988 21.72 4.83 15.47
N PRO A 989 22.41 4.43 14.39
CA PRO A 989 23.17 5.34 13.54
C PRO A 989 22.30 6.40 12.81
N ALA A 990 20.97 6.24 12.81
CA ALA A 990 20.03 7.24 12.32
C ALA A 990 19.68 8.34 13.34
N LYS A 991 20.04 8.17 14.63
CA LYS A 991 19.68 9.07 15.73
C LYS A 991 20.94 9.70 16.35
N ALA A 992 21.31 10.90 15.93
CA ALA A 992 22.32 11.69 16.64
C ALA A 992 21.71 12.25 17.93
N ASN A 993 22.36 12.07 19.08
CA ASN A 993 21.89 12.64 20.33
C ASN A 993 22.72 13.86 20.74
N TYR A 994 22.03 14.91 21.18
CA TYR A 994 22.61 16.18 21.54
C TYR A 994 22.49 16.36 23.05
N PHE A 995 23.64 16.57 23.70
CA PHE A 995 23.70 16.92 25.10
C PHE A 995 24.09 18.39 25.23
N TYR A 996 23.44 19.08 26.16
CA TYR A 996 23.82 20.44 26.51
C TYR A 996 24.28 20.43 27.97
N ILE A 997 25.49 20.90 28.24
CA ILE A 997 26.02 21.02 29.60
C ILE A 997 26.24 22.49 29.91
N SER A 998 25.81 22.93 31.09
CA SER A 998 26.05 24.28 31.59
C SER A 998 26.44 24.24 33.08
N GLY A 999 27.40 25.07 33.48
CA GLY A 999 27.78 25.27 34.87
C GLY A 999 27.46 26.70 35.32
N ASN A 1000 26.51 26.86 36.24
CA ASN A 1000 26.23 28.16 36.85
C ASN A 1000 26.83 28.17 38.26
N LYS A 1001 27.52 29.27 38.62
CA LYS A 1001 27.64 29.66 40.03
C LYS A 1001 26.34 30.38 40.35
N GLU A 1002 25.60 29.94 41.36
CA GLU A 1002 24.57 30.81 41.91
C GLU A 1002 25.25 32.10 42.37
N SER A 1003 24.98 33.19 41.66
CA SER A 1003 25.22 34.53 42.19
C SER A 1003 24.24 34.69 43.35
N SER A 1004 24.79 34.65 44.57
CA SER A 1004 24.08 34.99 45.81
C SER A 1004 23.20 36.22 45.69
#